data_AF-A0A0N5C0V4-F1
#
_entry.id   AF-A0A0N5C0V4-F1
#
_cell.length_a   1.000
_cell.length_b   1.000
_cell.length_c   1.000
_cell.angle_alpha   90.00
_cell.angle_beta   90.00
_cell.angle_gamma   90.00
#
_symmetry.space_group_name_H-M   'P 1'
#
loop_
_entity.id
_entity.type
_entity.pdbx_description
1 polymer ?
#
loop_
_entity_poly.entity_id
_entity_poly.type
_entity_poly.pdbx_seq_one_letter_code
_entity_poly.pdbx_strand_id
1 'polypeptide(L)'
;MFCHITLLILPFILSIGSLEDSNFNLIFNILHYGSNFDGLGDEIKTSDRNYNLSLSEFTDINITTNNMDRIKVEKKKVYHIKYDKVSLPLSTNETLYGFTMDFSNKSSLKLLGRLSNFDIKHNESDNNITCQWHKCNVGIYFFHHDDVDKFDINNRSKEFNIDYLILFVIVPNDNKLYLDTVFYYGEVFLYHGCPVYNYIENNVNIEYFVDEEILRNEVVLPKYNKSYIFLPIFPRRNGETFFKCGYIKQPNVSTIDIGFYLKESYKVVEKLTNNNFGYTVKQRCPQLKSEYFHSYEYLHNNSSGVYERQLRRIKDNNYISSGNRVYYFNMENFNYSELFELKKFKPQKPYSVCIEDYADIKDRFIPILEKLNDIKEDSKTGILYQIIKPSIFNKTFEPKCIKKFDDGNDRNIINYRLDVIRNSNTAFDNQSIKNLIFTVNSIETYGGYFCALTPEYKISNSSNFKKQITYFIPENGTIFTLPNSQIRNLAEFSPPFAGYLEDYTTLTKISFFNITKNNEKLLLYKLTINGSKNINEELSPYVKNVLVLCEYITKVGTKISIVQHFLKHNSLKHQNELLKSNLGTKNYTKMTNSSRNSEENQWENSYNWQNAIIIIVLVLIIMSILVFFIFLAIRKANSQHMKNTSVNRKVHNREKTYLELKALLNKNDIPNFIPIQ
;
A
#
# COMPACT_ATOMS: atom_id res chain seq x y z
N MET A 1 -54.79 90.38 8.59
CA MET A 1 -55.31 89.87 7.30
C MET A 1 -54.17 89.82 6.31
N PHE A 2 -53.41 88.72 6.30
CA PHE A 2 -52.76 88.14 5.12
C PHE A 2 -52.28 86.74 5.52
N CYS A 3 -52.85 85.77 4.81
CA CYS A 3 -52.66 84.33 4.92
C CYS A 3 -51.34 83.89 4.26
N HIS A 4 -50.82 82.74 4.72
CA HIS A 4 -50.11 81.65 4.02
C HIS A 4 -49.29 81.98 2.74
N ILE A 5 -48.12 81.41 2.49
CA ILE A 5 -47.81 79.97 2.40
C ILE A 5 -46.28 79.81 2.60
N THR A 6 -45.87 79.12 3.66
CA THR A 6 -44.51 78.57 3.78
C THR A 6 -44.49 77.22 3.07
N LEU A 7 -43.80 77.18 1.93
CA LEU A 7 -43.60 75.99 1.11
C LEU A 7 -42.63 75.04 1.83
N LEU A 8 -43.18 74.06 2.55
CA LEU A 8 -42.44 72.97 3.18
C LEU A 8 -42.17 71.90 2.12
N ILE A 9 -41.01 71.96 1.47
CA ILE A 9 -40.53 70.88 0.60
C ILE A 9 -39.99 69.78 1.51
N LEU A 10 -40.82 68.78 1.80
CA LEU A 10 -40.34 67.48 2.30
C LEU A 10 -39.50 66.85 1.17
N PRO A 11 -38.22 66.48 1.40
CA PRO A 11 -37.60 65.50 0.54
C PRO A 11 -38.30 64.17 0.86
N PHE A 12 -39.19 63.73 -0.04
CA PHE A 12 -39.49 62.32 -0.18
C PHE A 12 -38.18 61.64 -0.58
N ILE A 13 -37.37 61.29 0.42
CA ILE A 13 -36.42 60.19 0.28
C ILE A 13 -37.34 58.98 0.13
N LEU A 14 -37.68 58.66 -1.11
CA LEU A 14 -38.00 57.31 -1.50
C LEU A 14 -36.76 56.50 -1.10
N SER A 15 -36.77 56.01 0.14
CA SER A 15 -36.04 54.82 0.51
C SER A 15 -36.57 53.78 -0.45
N ILE A 16 -35.87 53.60 -1.59
CA ILE A 16 -36.02 52.44 -2.46
C ILE A 16 -35.90 51.27 -1.49
N GLY A 17 -37.05 50.66 -1.17
CA GLY A 17 -37.12 49.58 -0.22
C GLY A 17 -36.11 48.54 -0.68
N SER A 18 -35.28 48.07 0.25
CA SER A 18 -34.38 46.95 -0.03
C SER A 18 -35.21 45.88 -0.74
N LEU A 19 -34.79 45.45 -1.94
CA LEU A 19 -35.46 44.37 -2.67
C LEU A 19 -35.72 43.23 -1.68
N GLU A 20 -36.98 42.98 -1.31
CA GLU A 20 -37.29 41.88 -0.40
C GLU A 20 -37.05 40.56 -1.14
N ASP A 21 -36.26 39.66 -0.55
CA ASP A 21 -35.91 38.35 -1.12
C ASP A 21 -37.16 37.51 -1.49
N SER A 22 -38.31 37.81 -0.89
CA SER A 22 -39.59 37.11 -1.09
C SER A 22 -40.19 37.25 -2.48
N ASN A 23 -39.79 38.26 -3.26
CA ASN A 23 -40.35 38.51 -4.59
C ASN A 23 -39.57 37.85 -5.73
N PHE A 24 -38.40 37.26 -5.43
CA PHE A 24 -37.53 36.67 -6.43
C PHE A 24 -37.44 35.16 -6.30
N ASN A 25 -37.66 34.52 -7.43
CA ASN A 25 -37.65 33.09 -7.62
C ASN A 25 -36.63 32.70 -8.68
N LEU A 26 -35.83 31.69 -8.37
CA LEU A 26 -34.93 31.03 -9.31
C LEU A 26 -35.61 29.76 -9.81
N ILE A 27 -35.86 29.70 -11.13
CA ILE A 27 -36.45 28.53 -11.78
C ILE A 27 -35.39 27.83 -12.61
N PHE A 28 -35.24 26.53 -12.42
CA PHE A 28 -34.38 25.70 -13.26
C PHE A 28 -34.97 24.33 -13.54
N ASN A 29 -34.54 23.76 -14.66
CA ASN A 29 -34.90 22.41 -15.07
C ASN A 29 -33.73 21.50 -14.76
N ILE A 30 -33.98 20.38 -14.11
CA ILE A 30 -32.94 19.37 -13.89
C ILE A 30 -33.05 18.36 -15.02
N LEU A 31 -32.01 18.29 -15.85
CA LEU A 31 -31.80 17.25 -16.84
C LEU A 31 -30.90 16.18 -16.23
N HIS A 32 -31.29 14.94 -16.46
CA HIS A 32 -30.55 13.77 -16.00
C HIS A 32 -29.91 13.04 -17.17
N TYR A 33 -28.71 12.53 -16.95
CA TYR A 33 -28.01 11.69 -17.90
C TYR A 33 -27.85 10.30 -17.30
N GLY A 34 -28.19 9.28 -18.06
CA GLY A 34 -27.92 7.90 -17.69
C GLY A 34 -28.04 7.01 -18.91
N SER A 35 -27.29 5.92 -18.89
CA SER A 35 -27.45 4.87 -19.88
C SER A 35 -28.69 4.04 -19.52
N ASN A 36 -29.61 3.86 -20.46
CA ASN A 36 -30.66 2.84 -20.31
C ASN A 36 -29.98 1.47 -20.09
N PHE A 37 -30.33 0.79 -19.00
CA PHE A 37 -29.78 -0.49 -18.53
C PHE A 37 -29.74 -1.59 -19.60
N ASP A 38 -30.59 -1.49 -20.63
CA ASP A 38 -30.75 -2.55 -21.61
C ASP A 38 -29.87 -2.38 -22.85
N GLY A 39 -29.14 -1.27 -23.03
CA GLY A 39 -28.39 -1.00 -24.27
C GLY A 39 -29.27 -0.91 -25.54
N LEU A 40 -30.60 -1.01 -25.41
CA LEU A 40 -31.57 -1.15 -26.51
C LEU A 40 -32.40 0.10 -26.81
N GLY A 41 -32.39 1.11 -25.94
CA GLY A 41 -33.01 2.40 -26.25
C GLY A 41 -31.97 3.34 -26.84
N ASP A 42 -32.26 3.95 -27.99
CA ASP A 42 -31.48 5.05 -28.58
C ASP A 42 -31.85 6.42 -27.97
N GLU A 43 -32.76 6.42 -27.00
CA GLU A 43 -33.23 7.63 -26.35
C GLU A 43 -32.46 7.88 -25.06
N ILE A 44 -31.73 8.98 -25.03
CA ILE A 44 -31.42 9.68 -23.78
C ILE A 44 -32.77 10.08 -23.20
N LYS A 45 -33.20 9.38 -22.16
CA LYS A 45 -34.38 9.79 -21.42
C LYS A 45 -33.98 10.95 -20.53
N THR A 46 -34.37 12.16 -20.94
CA THR A 46 -34.32 13.32 -20.05
C THR A 46 -35.57 13.31 -19.19
N SER A 47 -35.40 13.29 -17.86
CA SER A 47 -36.45 13.80 -16.99
C SER A 47 -36.29 15.30 -16.94
N ASP A 48 -37.37 16.03 -17.17
CA ASP A 48 -37.40 17.46 -16.90
C ASP A 48 -38.22 17.66 -15.63
N ARG A 49 -37.55 18.08 -14.56
CA ARG A 49 -38.22 18.53 -13.34
C ARG A 49 -37.97 20.02 -13.17
N ASN A 50 -39.06 20.78 -13.09
CA ASN A 50 -38.99 22.21 -12.82
C ASN A 50 -38.90 22.43 -11.31
N TYR A 51 -37.85 23.09 -10.87
CA TYR A 51 -37.71 23.54 -9.49
C TYR A 51 -37.93 25.04 -9.47
N ASN A 52 -38.81 25.49 -8.59
CA ASN A 52 -39.02 26.90 -8.30
C ASN A 52 -38.55 27.15 -6.87
N LEU A 53 -37.43 27.85 -6.71
CA LEU A 53 -36.86 28.15 -5.41
C LEU A 53 -36.99 29.62 -5.08
N SER A 54 -37.50 29.92 -3.89
CA SER A 54 -37.43 31.27 -3.34
C SER A 54 -36.02 31.56 -2.85
N LEU A 55 -35.48 32.75 -3.16
CA LEU A 55 -34.17 33.18 -2.66
C LEU A 55 -34.12 33.30 -1.13
N SER A 56 -35.28 33.44 -0.48
CA SER A 56 -35.38 33.42 0.98
C SER A 56 -34.95 32.08 1.61
N GLU A 57 -34.95 30.99 0.84
CA GLU A 57 -34.46 29.68 1.29
C GLU A 57 -32.93 29.56 1.29
N PHE A 58 -32.23 30.57 0.75
CA PHE A 58 -30.79 30.55 0.57
C PHE A 58 -30.12 31.20 1.77
N THR A 59 -29.04 30.60 2.26
CA THR A 59 -28.32 31.13 3.41
C THR A 59 -27.31 32.20 2.97
N ASP A 60 -27.17 33.25 3.78
CA ASP A 60 -26.12 34.26 3.54
C ASP A 60 -24.73 33.64 3.71
N ILE A 61 -23.78 34.10 2.91
CA ILE A 61 -22.39 33.62 2.97
C ILE A 61 -21.41 34.77 2.76
N ASN A 62 -20.34 34.77 3.56
CA ASN A 62 -19.23 35.68 3.31
C ASN A 62 -18.26 35.02 2.33
N ILE A 63 -18.33 35.44 1.06
CA ILE A 63 -17.39 35.02 0.02
C ILE A 63 -16.37 36.14 -0.19
N THR A 64 -15.11 35.84 0.09
CA THR A 64 -13.96 36.66 -0.31
C THR A 64 -13.77 36.57 -1.81
N THR A 65 -14.15 37.63 -2.51
CA THR A 65 -13.95 37.80 -3.95
C THR A 65 -12.66 38.58 -4.17
N ASN A 66 -11.51 37.93 -4.00
CA ASN A 66 -10.23 38.56 -4.33
C ASN A 66 -10.20 38.90 -5.83
N ASN A 67 -9.76 40.10 -6.19
CA ASN A 67 -9.67 40.63 -7.57
C ASN A 67 -10.99 41.00 -8.26
N MET A 68 -12.04 41.31 -7.49
CA MET A 68 -13.35 41.73 -8.02
C MET A 68 -13.72 43.15 -7.62
N ASP A 69 -12.73 44.03 -7.46
CA ASP A 69 -12.91 45.38 -6.86
C ASP A 69 -13.91 46.27 -7.63
N ARG A 70 -14.15 45.96 -8.91
CA ARG A 70 -15.14 46.63 -9.78
C ARG A 70 -16.57 46.10 -9.67
N ILE A 71 -16.77 44.88 -9.14
CA ILE A 71 -18.08 44.24 -9.04
C ILE A 71 -18.59 44.40 -7.60
N LYS A 72 -19.59 45.24 -7.41
CA LYS A 72 -20.28 45.39 -6.13
C LYS A 72 -21.47 44.45 -6.12
N VAL A 73 -21.46 43.51 -5.19
CA VAL A 73 -22.52 42.53 -5.03
C VAL A 73 -23.41 42.96 -3.88
N GLU A 74 -24.71 43.10 -4.11
CA GLU A 74 -25.66 43.46 -3.05
C GLU A 74 -25.86 42.30 -2.07
N LYS A 75 -26.10 41.08 -2.58
CA LYS A 75 -26.38 39.90 -1.76
C LYS A 75 -25.51 38.72 -2.17
N LYS A 76 -24.86 38.10 -1.17
CA LYS A 76 -24.06 36.88 -1.33
C LYS A 76 -24.77 35.73 -0.65
N LYS A 77 -25.22 34.75 -1.43
CA LYS A 77 -26.01 33.61 -0.99
C LYS A 77 -25.30 32.30 -1.30
N VAL A 78 -25.63 31.25 -0.55
CA VAL A 78 -25.23 29.87 -0.86
C VAL A 78 -26.48 29.00 -0.98
N TYR A 79 -26.52 28.18 -2.03
CA TYR A 79 -27.57 27.19 -2.25
C TYR A 79 -27.01 25.79 -2.10
N HIS A 80 -27.66 25.00 -1.25
CA HIS A 80 -27.32 23.60 -1.01
C HIS A 80 -28.13 22.70 -1.94
N ILE A 81 -27.48 22.23 -3.01
CA ILE A 81 -28.04 21.23 -3.92
C ILE A 81 -28.16 19.91 -3.16
N LYS A 82 -29.39 19.54 -2.80
CA LYS A 82 -29.69 18.25 -2.17
C LYS A 82 -29.58 17.14 -3.23
N TYR A 83 -28.36 16.64 -3.44
CA TYR A 83 -28.00 15.77 -4.55
C TYR A 83 -28.98 14.60 -4.70
N ASP A 84 -29.31 13.89 -3.62
CA ASP A 84 -30.22 12.75 -3.68
C ASP A 84 -31.60 13.12 -4.20
N LYS A 85 -32.13 14.30 -3.88
CA LYS A 85 -33.43 14.74 -4.41
C LYS A 85 -33.38 15.06 -5.90
N VAL A 86 -32.21 15.48 -6.33
CA VAL A 86 -31.87 15.90 -7.69
C VAL A 86 -31.35 14.72 -8.52
N SER A 87 -30.95 13.61 -7.91
CA SER A 87 -30.40 12.41 -8.55
C SER A 87 -31.33 11.20 -8.45
N LEU A 88 -32.52 11.33 -7.84
CA LEU A 88 -33.49 10.26 -7.73
C LEU A 88 -33.89 9.75 -9.13
N PRO A 89 -33.74 8.44 -9.41
CA PRO A 89 -34.15 7.89 -10.69
C PRO A 89 -35.67 8.00 -10.88
N LEU A 90 -36.12 8.21 -12.11
CA LEU A 90 -37.55 8.31 -12.43
C LEU A 90 -38.28 6.97 -12.30
N SER A 91 -37.56 5.86 -12.41
CA SER A 91 -38.10 4.51 -12.27
C SER A 91 -37.10 3.61 -11.53
N THR A 92 -37.58 2.50 -10.96
CA THR A 92 -36.78 1.53 -10.20
C THR A 92 -35.65 0.88 -11.01
N ASN A 93 -35.64 1.06 -12.34
CA ASN A 93 -34.71 0.42 -13.26
C ASN A 93 -33.76 1.41 -13.94
N GLU A 94 -33.82 2.70 -13.60
CA GLU A 94 -32.93 3.72 -14.19
C GLU A 94 -31.83 4.09 -13.18
N THR A 95 -30.60 4.27 -13.66
CA THR A 95 -29.50 4.85 -12.89
C THR A 95 -29.06 6.09 -13.62
N LEU A 96 -29.71 7.18 -13.28
CA LEU A 96 -29.37 8.52 -13.74
C LEU A 96 -28.32 9.07 -12.78
N TYR A 97 -27.12 9.31 -13.27
CA TYR A 97 -25.98 9.73 -12.46
C TYR A 97 -25.29 10.92 -13.11
N GLY A 98 -24.88 11.87 -12.28
CA GLY A 98 -24.68 13.26 -12.73
C GLY A 98 -25.99 14.01 -12.98
N PHE A 99 -25.89 15.33 -13.13
CA PHE A 99 -27.05 16.20 -13.34
C PHE A 99 -26.66 17.47 -14.13
N THR A 100 -27.64 18.07 -14.78
CA THR A 100 -27.56 19.42 -15.35
C THR A 100 -28.74 20.25 -14.86
N MET A 101 -28.49 21.37 -14.17
CA MET A 101 -29.50 22.37 -13.82
C MET A 101 -29.49 23.47 -14.87
N ASP A 102 -30.52 23.55 -15.70
CA ASP A 102 -30.67 24.59 -16.72
C ASP A 102 -31.49 25.77 -16.20
N PHE A 103 -30.85 26.93 -16.10
CA PHE A 103 -31.47 28.20 -15.72
C PHE A 103 -32.19 28.81 -16.93
N SER A 104 -33.22 28.13 -17.43
CA SER A 104 -34.05 28.66 -18.52
C SER A 104 -34.61 30.06 -18.19
N ASN A 105 -34.89 30.88 -19.21
CA ASN A 105 -35.38 32.28 -19.12
C ASN A 105 -36.70 32.50 -18.37
N LYS A 106 -37.24 31.51 -17.66
CA LYS A 106 -38.47 31.62 -16.87
C LYS A 106 -38.24 32.16 -15.45
N SER A 107 -36.98 32.25 -15.02
CA SER A 107 -36.61 32.82 -13.72
C SER A 107 -36.87 34.34 -13.69
N SER A 108 -37.26 34.86 -12.53
CA SER A 108 -37.35 36.31 -12.28
C SER A 108 -35.99 37.01 -12.26
N LEU A 109 -34.94 36.23 -12.05
CA LEU A 109 -33.55 36.64 -12.14
C LEU A 109 -32.89 36.06 -13.38
N LYS A 110 -32.10 36.88 -14.07
CA LYS A 110 -31.34 36.49 -15.25
C LYS A 110 -29.92 36.12 -14.84
N LEU A 111 -29.45 35.01 -15.39
CA LEU A 111 -28.06 34.60 -15.20
C LEU A 111 -27.15 35.48 -16.05
N LEU A 112 -26.23 36.19 -15.41
CA LEU A 112 -25.23 37.01 -16.10
C LEU A 112 -23.99 36.22 -16.49
N GLY A 113 -23.67 35.17 -15.73
CA GLY A 113 -22.54 34.31 -16.02
C GLY A 113 -21.98 33.62 -14.77
N ARG A 114 -20.87 32.93 -14.96
CA ARG A 114 -20.18 32.16 -13.93
C ARG A 114 -18.83 32.78 -13.61
N LEU A 115 -18.43 32.76 -12.33
CA LEU A 115 -17.07 33.13 -11.97
C LEU A 115 -16.09 32.09 -12.49
N SER A 116 -15.08 32.56 -13.21
CA SER A 116 -14.04 31.71 -13.76
C SER A 116 -12.76 32.51 -13.98
N ASN A 117 -11.62 32.05 -13.43
CA ASN A 117 -10.33 32.76 -13.50
C ASN A 117 -10.41 34.24 -13.06
N PHE A 118 -11.17 34.54 -12.00
CA PHE A 118 -11.37 35.89 -11.47
C PHE A 118 -12.07 36.88 -12.42
N ASP A 119 -12.75 36.38 -13.47
CA ASP A 119 -13.61 37.18 -14.34
C ASP A 119 -14.99 36.53 -14.48
N ILE A 120 -15.99 37.32 -14.92
CA ILE A 120 -17.31 36.78 -15.25
C ILE A 120 -17.23 36.26 -16.69
N LYS A 121 -17.25 34.93 -16.86
CA LYS A 121 -17.38 34.35 -18.21
C LYS A 121 -18.85 34.26 -18.57
N HIS A 122 -19.22 34.98 -19.63
CA HIS A 122 -20.53 34.87 -20.27
C HIS A 122 -20.40 34.07 -21.57
N ASN A 123 -20.56 32.75 -21.51
CA ASN A 123 -20.78 31.93 -22.69
C ASN A 123 -22.25 31.50 -22.75
N GLU A 124 -22.84 31.41 -23.94
CA GLU A 124 -24.20 30.89 -24.13
C GLU A 124 -24.35 29.43 -23.62
N SER A 125 -23.23 28.73 -23.46
CA SER A 125 -23.15 27.39 -22.85
C SER A 125 -23.14 27.38 -21.32
N ASP A 126 -23.04 28.54 -20.64
CA ASP A 126 -22.94 28.63 -19.18
C ASP A 126 -24.29 28.85 -18.48
N ASN A 127 -25.41 28.74 -19.21
CA ASN A 127 -26.77 28.80 -18.66
C ASN A 127 -27.15 27.60 -17.77
N ASN A 128 -26.19 26.72 -17.46
CA ASN A 128 -26.45 25.54 -16.67
C ASN A 128 -25.34 25.17 -15.68
N ILE A 129 -25.73 24.50 -14.59
CA ILE A 129 -24.81 23.76 -13.72
C ILE A 129 -24.83 22.30 -14.12
N THR A 130 -23.77 21.83 -14.75
CA THR A 130 -23.57 20.43 -15.12
C THR A 130 -22.48 19.82 -14.25
N CYS A 131 -22.76 18.66 -13.64
CA CYS A 131 -21.76 17.79 -13.01
C CYS A 131 -21.93 16.36 -13.51
N GLN A 132 -21.03 15.96 -14.42
CA GLN A 132 -20.94 14.65 -15.05
C GLN A 132 -19.51 14.13 -14.93
N TRP A 133 -19.16 12.97 -15.50
CA TRP A 133 -17.81 12.40 -15.37
C TRP A 133 -16.70 13.25 -16.04
N HIS A 134 -17.03 14.03 -17.07
CA HIS A 134 -16.03 14.77 -17.85
C HIS A 134 -15.86 16.24 -17.44
N LYS A 135 -16.86 16.84 -16.80
CA LYS A 135 -16.84 18.24 -16.33
C LYS A 135 -17.83 18.42 -15.19
N CYS A 136 -17.45 19.24 -14.20
CA CYS A 136 -18.36 19.77 -13.20
C CYS A 136 -18.13 21.27 -13.06
N ASN A 137 -19.13 22.08 -13.41
CA ASN A 137 -19.04 23.54 -13.39
C ASN A 137 -19.75 24.18 -12.19
N VAL A 138 -19.97 23.41 -11.11
CA VAL A 138 -20.47 23.95 -9.84
C VAL A 138 -19.56 25.06 -9.32
N GLY A 139 -20.14 26.08 -8.68
CA GLY A 139 -19.38 27.24 -8.24
C GLY A 139 -20.26 28.47 -8.05
N ILE A 140 -19.66 29.63 -8.32
CA ILE A 140 -20.30 30.94 -8.14
C ILE A 140 -20.92 31.40 -9.45
N TYR A 141 -22.18 31.80 -9.37
CA TYR A 141 -22.95 32.35 -10.47
C TYR A 141 -23.51 33.72 -10.10
N PHE A 142 -23.57 34.61 -11.09
CA PHE A 142 -24.06 35.99 -10.94
C PHE A 142 -25.45 36.11 -11.53
N PHE A 143 -26.35 36.69 -10.76
CA PHE A 143 -27.73 36.91 -11.16
C PHE A 143 -28.14 38.36 -10.94
N HIS A 144 -28.94 38.88 -11.87
CA HIS A 144 -29.47 40.23 -11.84
C HIS A 144 -30.91 40.26 -12.36
N HIS A 145 -31.71 41.21 -11.89
CA HIS A 145 -33.11 41.35 -12.28
C HIS A 145 -33.26 41.80 -13.75
N ASP A 146 -32.40 42.71 -14.20
CA ASP A 146 -32.46 43.27 -15.56
C ASP A 146 -31.55 42.53 -16.56
N ASP A 147 -31.87 42.69 -17.86
CA ASP A 147 -30.92 42.31 -18.92
C ASP A 147 -29.73 43.27 -18.88
N VAL A 148 -28.53 42.72 -18.78
CA VAL A 148 -27.29 43.50 -18.85
C VAL A 148 -26.56 43.13 -20.12
N ASP A 149 -26.10 44.15 -20.85
CA ASP A 149 -25.27 43.93 -22.03
C ASP A 149 -23.95 43.23 -21.64
N LYS A 150 -23.61 42.18 -22.40
CA LYS A 150 -22.36 41.43 -22.27
C LYS A 150 -21.13 42.33 -22.40
N PHE A 151 -21.21 43.41 -23.17
CA PHE A 151 -20.12 44.38 -23.30
C PHE A 151 -19.90 45.20 -22.03
N ASP A 152 -20.95 45.50 -21.27
CA ASP A 152 -20.83 46.24 -20.01
C ASP A 152 -20.24 45.37 -18.90
N ILE A 153 -20.56 44.06 -18.86
CA ILE A 153 -19.96 43.11 -17.91
C ILE A 153 -18.44 42.97 -18.12
N ASN A 154 -18.01 42.93 -19.39
CA ASN A 154 -16.60 42.79 -19.76
C ASN A 154 -15.81 44.11 -19.73
N ASN A 155 -16.48 45.25 -19.57
CA ASN A 155 -15.81 46.55 -19.56
C ASN A 155 -15.08 46.79 -18.23
N ARG A 156 -13.74 46.72 -18.27
CA ARG A 156 -12.88 46.89 -17.08
C ARG A 156 -12.84 48.31 -16.52
N SER A 157 -13.42 49.30 -17.21
CA SER A 157 -13.39 50.72 -16.82
C SER A 157 -14.62 51.18 -16.01
N LYS A 158 -15.66 50.35 -15.89
CA LYS A 158 -16.89 50.70 -15.17
C LYS A 158 -17.05 49.83 -13.93
N GLU A 159 -17.51 50.44 -12.84
CA GLU A 159 -18.05 49.70 -11.70
C GLU A 159 -19.40 49.09 -12.09
N PHE A 160 -19.65 47.88 -11.63
CA PHE A 160 -20.83 47.11 -11.99
C PHE A 160 -21.50 46.56 -10.73
N ASN A 161 -22.78 46.87 -10.55
CA ASN A 161 -23.57 46.40 -9.42
C ASN A 161 -24.35 45.14 -9.83
N ILE A 162 -24.27 44.09 -9.01
CA ILE A 162 -24.96 42.82 -9.22
C ILE A 162 -25.82 42.51 -8.00
N ASP A 163 -27.07 42.13 -8.21
CA ASP A 163 -28.00 41.88 -7.11
C ASP A 163 -27.56 40.65 -6.31
N TYR A 164 -27.28 39.54 -7.00
CA TYR A 164 -27.02 38.26 -6.35
C TYR A 164 -25.76 37.59 -6.88
N LEU A 165 -24.90 37.21 -5.94
CA LEU A 165 -23.86 36.21 -6.12
C LEU A 165 -24.30 34.96 -5.38
N ILE A 166 -24.48 33.87 -6.12
CA ILE A 166 -24.95 32.60 -5.56
C ILE A 166 -23.86 31.55 -5.72
N LEU A 167 -23.36 31.03 -4.60
CA LEU A 167 -22.52 29.84 -4.56
C LEU A 167 -23.41 28.59 -4.52
N PHE A 168 -23.26 27.71 -5.48
CA PHE A 168 -23.90 26.40 -5.46
C PHE A 168 -22.94 25.40 -4.83
N VAL A 169 -23.42 24.62 -3.86
CA VAL A 169 -22.66 23.50 -3.26
C VAL A 169 -23.51 22.24 -3.28
N ILE A 170 -22.87 21.10 -3.54
CA ILE A 170 -23.50 19.80 -3.59
C ILE A 170 -23.56 19.22 -2.17
N VAL A 171 -24.67 18.61 -1.79
CA VAL A 171 -24.86 17.96 -0.48
C VAL A 171 -25.56 16.60 -0.68
N PRO A 172 -24.79 15.51 -0.84
CA PRO A 172 -25.30 14.14 -0.87
C PRO A 172 -25.43 13.53 0.53
N ASN A 173 -26.42 12.67 0.73
CA ASN A 173 -26.73 12.02 2.01
C ASN A 173 -25.61 11.09 2.50
N ASP A 174 -24.92 10.41 1.57
CA ASP A 174 -23.85 9.45 1.86
C ASP A 174 -22.44 10.02 1.60
N ASN A 175 -22.34 11.33 1.38
CA ASN A 175 -21.11 12.02 0.97
C ASN A 175 -20.49 11.48 -0.33
N LYS A 176 -21.29 10.87 -1.22
CA LYS A 176 -20.82 10.39 -2.52
C LYS A 176 -21.61 11.04 -3.65
N LEU A 177 -20.90 11.35 -4.73
CA LEU A 177 -21.50 11.72 -5.99
C LEU A 177 -21.10 10.68 -7.03
N TYR A 178 -22.13 9.99 -7.50
CA TYR A 178 -22.03 8.91 -8.48
C TYR A 178 -22.08 9.53 -9.87
N LEU A 179 -21.08 9.21 -10.69
CA LEU A 179 -20.93 9.70 -12.05
C LEU A 179 -21.65 8.81 -13.08
N ASP A 180 -21.65 7.50 -12.84
CA ASP A 180 -22.34 6.48 -13.65
C ASP A 180 -22.44 5.15 -12.87
N THR A 181 -23.22 4.19 -13.37
CA THR A 181 -23.14 2.78 -13.00
C THR A 181 -22.12 2.09 -13.89
N VAL A 182 -21.11 1.47 -13.29
CA VAL A 182 -20.23 0.54 -13.99
C VAL A 182 -20.63 -0.88 -13.67
N PHE A 183 -20.96 -1.63 -14.71
CA PHE A 183 -21.22 -3.06 -14.61
C PHE A 183 -19.91 -3.84 -14.70
N TYR A 184 -19.83 -4.89 -13.89
CA TYR A 184 -18.77 -5.88 -13.97
C TYR A 184 -19.36 -7.28 -13.80
N TYR A 185 -18.61 -8.32 -14.15
CA TYR A 185 -18.97 -9.70 -13.85
C TYR A 185 -17.69 -10.48 -13.59
N GLY A 186 -17.55 -11.04 -12.37
CA GLY A 186 -16.29 -11.63 -11.94
C GLY A 186 -15.14 -10.62 -12.08
N GLU A 187 -14.19 -10.90 -12.97
CA GLU A 187 -13.03 -10.04 -13.25
C GLU A 187 -13.07 -9.37 -14.63
N VAL A 188 -14.23 -9.37 -15.29
CA VAL A 188 -14.42 -8.61 -16.52
C VAL A 188 -14.71 -7.16 -16.15
N PHE A 189 -13.70 -6.30 -16.32
CA PHE A 189 -13.78 -4.87 -16.00
C PHE A 189 -13.90 -4.03 -17.27
N LEU A 190 -14.69 -2.95 -17.18
CA LEU A 190 -14.91 -2.01 -18.27
C LEU A 190 -14.09 -0.72 -18.07
N TYR A 191 -13.67 -0.12 -19.17
CA TYR A 191 -13.00 1.19 -19.14
C TYR A 191 -13.98 2.33 -18.97
N HIS A 192 -13.63 3.26 -18.09
CA HIS A 192 -14.36 4.50 -17.87
C HIS A 192 -13.39 5.65 -17.58
N GLY A 193 -13.85 6.88 -17.83
CA GLY A 193 -13.07 8.09 -17.58
C GLY A 193 -13.24 8.57 -16.14
N CYS A 194 -12.20 8.46 -15.32
CA CYS A 194 -12.15 9.16 -14.04
C CYS A 194 -11.77 10.63 -14.26
N PRO A 195 -12.48 11.59 -13.66
CA PRO A 195 -12.08 12.98 -13.74
C PRO A 195 -10.70 13.24 -13.11
N VAL A 196 -9.95 14.21 -13.67
CA VAL A 196 -8.63 14.62 -13.17
C VAL A 196 -8.45 16.15 -13.19
N TYR A 197 -7.42 16.68 -13.86
CA TYR A 197 -7.09 18.11 -13.85
C TYR A 197 -8.18 18.97 -14.50
N ASN A 198 -8.53 20.12 -13.92
CA ASN A 198 -9.57 21.01 -14.44
C ASN A 198 -10.97 20.36 -14.54
N TYR A 199 -11.24 19.26 -13.82
CA TYR A 199 -12.58 18.70 -13.74
C TYR A 199 -13.60 19.72 -13.21
N ILE A 200 -13.21 20.40 -12.13
CA ILE A 200 -13.79 21.65 -11.68
C ILE A 200 -12.79 22.74 -12.05
N GLU A 201 -13.25 23.75 -12.76
CA GLU A 201 -12.40 24.90 -13.08
C GLU A 201 -12.00 25.61 -11.79
N ASN A 202 -10.72 25.99 -11.66
CA ASN A 202 -10.17 26.57 -10.44
C ASN A 202 -10.98 27.78 -9.98
N ASN A 203 -11.82 27.54 -8.98
CA ASN A 203 -12.66 28.53 -8.33
C ASN A 203 -12.17 28.66 -6.89
N VAL A 204 -12.17 29.88 -6.34
CA VAL A 204 -11.59 30.21 -5.02
C VAL A 204 -12.18 29.36 -3.87
N ASN A 205 -13.34 28.74 -4.07
CA ASN A 205 -14.09 28.08 -3.01
C ASN A 205 -14.33 26.58 -3.20
N ILE A 206 -14.16 26.03 -4.41
CA ILE A 206 -14.43 24.62 -4.68
C ILE A 206 -13.25 24.02 -5.42
N GLU A 207 -12.70 22.97 -4.85
CA GLU A 207 -11.52 22.30 -5.35
C GLU A 207 -11.79 20.80 -5.53
N TYR A 208 -11.32 20.26 -6.64
CA TYR A 208 -11.33 18.83 -6.90
C TYR A 208 -9.93 18.26 -6.70
N PHE A 209 -9.85 17.17 -5.93
CA PHE A 209 -8.63 16.44 -5.66
C PHE A 209 -8.74 15.04 -6.26
N VAL A 210 -7.81 14.71 -7.14
CA VAL A 210 -7.71 13.38 -7.75
C VAL A 210 -7.09 12.41 -6.75
N ASP A 211 -7.57 11.16 -6.73
CA ASP A 211 -6.89 10.09 -6.01
C ASP A 211 -5.53 9.77 -6.67
N GLU A 212 -4.46 9.67 -5.88
CA GLU A 212 -3.11 9.44 -6.40
C GLU A 212 -3.00 8.14 -7.20
N GLU A 213 -3.77 7.10 -6.87
CA GLU A 213 -3.77 5.84 -7.60
C GLU A 213 -4.23 6.04 -9.06
N ILE A 214 -5.17 6.96 -9.29
CA ILE A 214 -5.66 7.28 -10.64
C ILE A 214 -4.55 7.93 -11.47
N LEU A 215 -3.83 8.90 -10.88
CA LEU A 215 -2.73 9.59 -11.56
C LEU A 215 -1.54 8.67 -11.88
N ARG A 216 -1.21 7.73 -10.98
CA ARG A 216 -0.12 6.77 -11.21
C ARG A 216 -0.39 5.83 -12.39
N ASN A 217 -1.66 5.62 -12.70
CA ASN A 217 -2.16 4.73 -13.73
C ASN A 217 -2.53 5.44 -15.04
N GLU A 218 -2.16 6.71 -15.19
CA GLU A 218 -2.45 7.52 -16.38
C GLU A 218 -2.01 6.84 -17.68
N VAL A 219 -2.91 6.85 -18.67
CA VAL A 219 -2.59 6.62 -20.08
C VAL A 219 -2.47 7.96 -20.78
N VAL A 220 -1.26 8.32 -21.20
CA VAL A 220 -1.02 9.50 -22.04
C VAL A 220 -1.54 9.15 -23.44
N LEU A 221 -2.71 9.67 -23.79
CA LEU A 221 -3.29 9.53 -25.12
C LEU A 221 -2.93 10.75 -25.97
N PRO A 222 -2.42 10.55 -27.20
CA PRO A 222 -2.15 11.67 -28.10
C PRO A 222 -3.48 12.39 -28.44
N LYS A 223 -3.49 13.72 -28.31
CA LYS A 223 -4.62 14.64 -28.64
C LYS A 223 -5.76 14.76 -27.62
N TYR A 224 -5.59 14.32 -26.37
CA TYR A 224 -6.68 14.29 -25.40
C TYR A 224 -6.62 15.40 -24.34
N ASN A 225 -7.79 15.91 -23.94
CA ASN A 225 -7.92 16.92 -22.87
C ASN A 225 -7.55 16.29 -21.52
N LYS A 226 -6.78 17.01 -20.70
CA LYS A 226 -6.27 16.54 -19.39
C LYS A 226 -7.34 16.45 -18.29
N SER A 227 -8.62 16.48 -18.62
CA SER A 227 -9.72 16.53 -17.63
C SER A 227 -10.22 15.20 -17.11
N TYR A 228 -9.73 14.11 -17.67
CA TYR A 228 -10.03 12.75 -17.22
C TYR A 228 -8.91 11.78 -17.62
N ILE A 229 -8.87 10.62 -16.98
CA ILE A 229 -8.01 9.49 -17.32
C ILE A 229 -8.90 8.27 -17.53
N PHE A 230 -8.70 7.54 -18.62
CA PHE A 230 -9.34 6.25 -18.80
C PHE A 230 -8.58 5.15 -18.10
N LEU A 231 -9.29 4.38 -17.30
CA LEU A 231 -8.78 3.18 -16.65
C LEU A 231 -9.93 2.17 -16.47
N PRO A 232 -9.61 0.88 -16.25
CA PRO A 232 -10.63 -0.09 -15.88
C PRO A 232 -11.14 0.21 -14.47
N ILE A 233 -12.46 0.17 -14.31
CA ILE A 233 -13.14 0.39 -13.03
C ILE A 233 -13.56 -0.97 -12.46
N PHE A 234 -13.17 -1.24 -11.21
CA PHE A 234 -13.29 -2.55 -10.57
C PHE A 234 -13.56 -2.43 -9.06
N PRO A 235 -14.14 -3.44 -8.39
CA PRO A 235 -14.27 -3.45 -6.94
C PRO A 235 -12.91 -3.68 -6.26
N ARG A 236 -12.40 -2.68 -5.50
CA ARG A 236 -11.13 -2.80 -4.75
C ARG A 236 -11.27 -3.79 -3.59
N ARG A 237 -12.47 -3.96 -3.05
CA ARG A 237 -12.79 -5.00 -2.04
C ARG A 237 -13.96 -5.87 -2.47
N ASN A 238 -14.04 -7.07 -1.91
CA ASN A 238 -15.21 -7.94 -2.11
C ASN A 238 -16.48 -7.23 -1.62
N GLY A 239 -17.49 -7.14 -2.48
CA GLY A 239 -18.77 -6.48 -2.18
C GLY A 239 -18.72 -4.96 -2.15
N GLU A 240 -17.62 -4.33 -2.59
CA GLU A 240 -17.55 -2.88 -2.71
C GLU A 240 -18.46 -2.39 -3.85
N THR A 241 -19.28 -1.39 -3.55
CA THR A 241 -20.29 -0.83 -4.46
C THR A 241 -19.91 0.53 -5.02
N PHE A 242 -18.71 1.05 -4.69
CA PHE A 242 -18.28 2.38 -5.10
C PHE A 242 -16.80 2.39 -5.46
N PHE A 243 -16.47 2.87 -6.65
CA PHE A 243 -15.09 3.12 -7.06
C PHE A 243 -14.78 4.60 -7.02
N LYS A 244 -13.78 5.01 -6.25
CA LYS A 244 -13.40 6.40 -6.06
C LYS A 244 -12.38 6.86 -7.12
N CYS A 245 -12.68 7.97 -7.79
CA CYS A 245 -11.75 8.69 -8.66
C CYS A 245 -11.04 9.85 -7.92
N GLY A 246 -11.72 10.47 -6.96
CA GLY A 246 -11.22 11.62 -6.23
C GLY A 246 -12.26 12.17 -5.24
N TYR A 247 -12.11 13.42 -4.83
CA TYR A 247 -13.05 14.07 -3.93
C TYR A 247 -13.15 15.59 -4.18
N ILE A 248 -14.32 16.17 -3.88
CA ILE A 248 -14.56 17.62 -3.94
C ILE A 248 -14.55 18.18 -2.51
N LYS A 249 -13.79 19.27 -2.32
CA LYS A 249 -13.85 20.11 -1.13
C LYS A 249 -14.62 21.39 -1.45
N GLN A 250 -15.59 21.71 -0.60
CA GLN A 250 -16.49 22.86 -0.72
C GLN A 250 -16.51 23.61 0.63
N PRO A 251 -16.90 24.89 0.68
CA PRO A 251 -16.91 25.63 1.93
C PRO A 251 -18.11 25.24 2.80
N ASN A 252 -17.90 25.14 4.11
CA ASN A 252 -18.95 24.93 5.13
C ASN A 252 -19.83 23.67 4.94
N VAL A 253 -19.39 22.69 4.13
CA VAL A 253 -20.05 21.40 3.94
C VAL A 253 -19.02 20.26 3.93
N SER A 254 -19.49 19.02 4.03
CA SER A 254 -18.62 17.84 4.00
C SER A 254 -17.92 17.67 2.65
N THR A 255 -16.74 17.06 2.70
CA THR A 255 -16.05 16.55 1.51
C THR A 255 -16.88 15.45 0.86
N ILE A 256 -16.92 15.45 -0.47
CA ILE A 256 -17.70 14.49 -1.27
C ILE A 256 -16.74 13.63 -2.06
N ASP A 257 -16.88 12.31 -1.93
CA ASP A 257 -16.17 11.37 -2.79
C ASP A 257 -16.84 11.30 -4.17
N ILE A 258 -16.03 11.36 -5.23
CA ILE A 258 -16.47 11.34 -6.61
C ILE A 258 -16.05 10.02 -7.25
N GLY A 259 -16.98 9.35 -7.91
CA GLY A 259 -16.70 8.04 -8.44
C GLY A 259 -17.88 7.35 -9.12
N PHE A 260 -17.79 6.04 -9.24
CA PHE A 260 -18.74 5.20 -9.95
C PHE A 260 -19.46 4.24 -9.01
N TYR A 261 -20.75 4.04 -9.23
CA TYR A 261 -21.48 2.96 -8.57
C TYR A 261 -21.14 1.63 -9.26
N LEU A 262 -20.78 0.60 -8.50
CA LEU A 262 -20.43 -0.71 -9.03
C LEU A 262 -21.61 -1.67 -8.90
N LYS A 263 -21.94 -2.37 -10.00
CA LYS A 263 -23.01 -3.37 -10.01
C LYS A 263 -22.60 -4.63 -10.76
N GLU A 264 -22.66 -5.76 -10.08
CA GLU A 264 -22.37 -7.04 -10.72
C GLU A 264 -23.54 -7.52 -11.58
N SER A 265 -23.30 -7.84 -12.85
CA SER A 265 -24.31 -8.42 -13.75
C SER A 265 -23.71 -9.12 -14.96
N TYR A 266 -23.84 -10.44 -15.03
CA TYR A 266 -23.46 -11.23 -16.21
C TYR A 266 -24.17 -10.75 -17.48
N LYS A 267 -25.51 -10.68 -17.44
CA LYS A 267 -26.36 -10.37 -18.59
C LYS A 267 -26.01 -9.02 -19.23
N VAL A 268 -25.70 -8.01 -18.41
CA VAL A 268 -25.34 -6.68 -18.92
C VAL A 268 -23.93 -6.69 -19.52
N VAL A 269 -22.96 -7.31 -18.85
CA VAL A 269 -21.58 -7.40 -19.36
C VAL A 269 -21.49 -8.23 -20.64
N GLU A 270 -22.14 -9.40 -20.68
CA GLU A 270 -22.23 -10.26 -21.86
C GLU A 270 -22.74 -9.46 -23.07
N LYS A 271 -23.78 -8.65 -22.87
CA LYS A 271 -24.32 -7.80 -23.91
C LYS A 271 -23.39 -6.66 -24.32
N LEU A 272 -22.82 -5.92 -23.37
CA LEU A 272 -21.91 -4.79 -23.66
C LEU A 272 -20.64 -5.23 -24.41
N THR A 273 -20.22 -6.46 -24.16
CA THR A 273 -19.03 -7.05 -24.78
C THR A 273 -19.34 -7.87 -26.03
N ASN A 274 -20.62 -7.97 -26.45
CA ASN A 274 -21.07 -8.87 -27.52
C ASN A 274 -20.58 -10.32 -27.32
N ASN A 275 -20.59 -10.78 -26.07
CA ASN A 275 -20.07 -12.08 -25.63
C ASN A 275 -18.57 -12.32 -25.93
N ASN A 276 -17.80 -11.26 -26.17
CA ASN A 276 -16.37 -11.32 -26.49
C ASN A 276 -15.48 -10.86 -25.32
N PHE A 277 -15.86 -11.09 -24.06
CA PHE A 277 -14.99 -10.75 -22.94
C PHE A 277 -13.83 -11.75 -22.76
N GLY A 278 -12.69 -11.26 -22.30
CA GLY A 278 -11.42 -12.01 -22.27
C GLY A 278 -11.51 -13.33 -21.50
N TYR A 279 -10.95 -14.37 -22.11
CA TYR A 279 -10.71 -15.66 -21.47
C TYR A 279 -9.41 -15.60 -20.66
N THR A 280 -9.41 -16.23 -19.49
CA THR A 280 -8.20 -16.38 -18.69
C THR A 280 -7.28 -17.41 -19.34
N VAL A 281 -6.06 -16.99 -19.68
CA VAL A 281 -5.03 -17.85 -20.25
C VAL A 281 -3.89 -18.06 -19.26
N LYS A 282 -3.37 -19.29 -19.21
CA LYS A 282 -2.13 -19.61 -18.50
C LYS A 282 -0.86 -19.29 -19.31
N GLN A 283 -1.02 -19.05 -20.61
CA GLN A 283 0.07 -18.69 -21.54
C GLN A 283 0.01 -17.20 -21.86
N ARG A 284 1.10 -16.63 -22.42
CA ARG A 284 1.10 -15.23 -22.87
C ARG A 284 -0.03 -15.00 -23.87
N CYS A 285 -0.74 -13.90 -23.71
CA CYS A 285 -1.66 -13.40 -24.72
C CYS A 285 -0.89 -13.27 -26.05
N PRO A 286 -1.56 -13.53 -27.19
CA PRO A 286 -0.98 -13.27 -28.52
C PRO A 286 -0.36 -11.86 -28.55
N GLN A 287 0.73 -11.63 -29.30
CA GLN A 287 1.44 -10.35 -29.25
C GLN A 287 0.54 -9.16 -29.67
N LEU A 288 -0.08 -8.51 -28.67
CA LEU A 288 -0.87 -7.30 -28.81
C LEU A 288 0.08 -6.09 -28.80
N LYS A 289 0.87 -5.93 -29.86
CA LYS A 289 1.81 -4.81 -30.02
C LYS A 289 1.15 -3.67 -30.78
N SER A 290 0.44 -2.81 -30.08
CA SER A 290 0.00 -1.53 -30.62
C SER A 290 -0.13 -0.51 -29.49
N GLU A 291 0.03 0.78 -29.81
CA GLU A 291 -0.14 1.88 -28.85
C GLU A 291 -1.55 1.93 -28.24
N TYR A 292 -2.52 1.31 -28.91
CA TYR A 292 -3.91 1.19 -28.48
C TYR A 292 -4.16 0.01 -27.53
N PHE A 293 -3.15 -0.82 -27.26
CA PHE A 293 -3.25 -1.84 -26.23
C PHE A 293 -2.72 -1.32 -24.90
N HIS A 294 -3.54 -1.45 -23.87
CA HIS A 294 -3.15 -1.08 -22.51
C HIS A 294 -3.20 -2.31 -21.63
N SER A 295 -2.13 -2.51 -20.87
CA SER A 295 -2.01 -3.62 -19.94
C SER A 295 -1.94 -3.13 -18.50
N TYR A 296 -2.64 -3.86 -17.64
CA TYR A 296 -2.75 -3.55 -16.23
C TYR A 296 -2.55 -4.81 -15.40
N GLU A 297 -1.64 -4.73 -14.45
CA GLU A 297 -1.47 -5.75 -13.43
C GLU A 297 -2.49 -5.53 -12.32
N TYR A 298 -3.21 -6.59 -11.98
CA TYR A 298 -4.17 -6.62 -10.89
C TYR A 298 -3.58 -7.41 -9.73
N LEU A 299 -3.43 -6.71 -8.60
CA LEU A 299 -2.92 -7.29 -7.36
C LEU A 299 -4.09 -7.94 -6.61
N HIS A 300 -4.13 -9.26 -6.57
CA HIS A 300 -5.20 -9.97 -5.86
C HIS A 300 -5.05 -9.78 -4.34
N ASN A 301 -6.16 -9.73 -3.60
CA ASN A 301 -6.29 -9.32 -2.19
C ASN A 301 -5.47 -10.11 -1.14
N ASN A 302 -4.63 -11.05 -1.56
CA ASN A 302 -3.82 -11.88 -0.69
C ASN A 302 -2.33 -11.88 -1.06
N SER A 303 -1.91 -11.30 -2.21
CA SER A 303 -0.53 -11.42 -2.70
C SER A 303 0.43 -10.38 -2.11
N SER A 304 -0.07 -9.27 -1.57
CA SER A 304 0.75 -8.11 -1.17
C SER A 304 0.61 -7.65 0.29
N GLY A 305 -0.21 -8.33 1.10
CA GLY A 305 -0.51 -7.89 2.47
C GLY A 305 -1.41 -6.65 2.57
N VAL A 306 -1.90 -6.13 1.44
CA VAL A 306 -2.88 -5.04 1.36
C VAL A 306 -4.27 -5.67 1.17
N TYR A 307 -5.24 -5.31 2.02
CA TYR A 307 -6.63 -5.80 1.97
C TYR A 307 -7.46 -5.18 0.82
N GLU A 308 -6.81 -4.47 -0.10
CA GLU A 308 -7.41 -3.80 -1.24
C GLU A 308 -6.71 -4.24 -2.52
N ARG A 309 -7.52 -4.60 -3.52
CA ARG A 309 -7.05 -4.84 -4.87
C ARG A 309 -6.58 -3.52 -5.44
N GLN A 310 -5.44 -3.57 -6.08
CA GLN A 310 -4.87 -2.44 -6.79
C GLN A 310 -4.68 -2.84 -8.24
N LEU A 311 -4.79 -1.84 -9.09
CA LEU A 311 -4.56 -2.00 -10.51
C LEU A 311 -3.41 -1.10 -10.90
N ARG A 312 -2.36 -1.68 -11.49
CA ARG A 312 -1.13 -0.99 -11.83
C ARG A 312 -0.88 -1.09 -13.33
N ARG A 313 -0.81 0.06 -14.00
CA ARG A 313 -0.46 0.12 -15.42
C ARG A 313 0.92 -0.52 -15.63
N ILE A 314 1.03 -1.41 -16.61
CA ILE A 314 2.29 -1.99 -17.03
C ILE A 314 2.92 -1.05 -18.07
N LYS A 315 4.07 -0.48 -17.72
CA LYS A 315 4.96 0.27 -18.61
C LYS A 315 6.08 -0.66 -19.06
N ASP A 316 6.80 -0.30 -20.13
CA ASP A 316 7.99 -1.05 -20.55
C ASP A 316 8.93 -1.20 -19.36
N ASN A 317 9.24 -2.45 -18.97
CA ASN A 317 10.02 -2.86 -17.77
C ASN A 317 9.24 -3.00 -16.44
N ASN A 318 7.90 -2.99 -16.44
CA ASN A 318 7.15 -3.31 -15.22
C ASN A 318 7.13 -4.82 -14.94
N TYR A 319 7.39 -5.15 -13.69
CA TYR A 319 7.53 -6.52 -13.18
C TYR A 319 6.18 -7.06 -12.75
N ILE A 320 5.77 -8.21 -13.27
CA ILE A 320 4.52 -8.85 -12.86
C ILE A 320 4.82 -9.80 -11.69
N SER A 321 4.15 -9.64 -10.57
CA SER A 321 4.38 -10.51 -9.40
C SER A 321 3.65 -11.85 -9.56
N SER A 322 4.17 -12.92 -8.94
CA SER A 322 3.49 -14.22 -8.95
C SER A 322 2.18 -14.13 -8.19
N GLY A 323 1.15 -14.83 -8.67
CA GLY A 323 -0.20 -14.75 -8.12
C GLY A 323 -1.01 -13.54 -8.58
N ASN A 324 -0.45 -12.66 -9.41
CA ASN A 324 -1.19 -11.55 -10.01
C ASN A 324 -1.71 -11.92 -11.40
N ARG A 325 -2.62 -11.10 -11.91
CA ARG A 325 -3.19 -11.23 -13.26
C ARG A 325 -2.88 -9.99 -14.08
N VAL A 326 -2.66 -10.16 -15.37
CA VAL A 326 -2.48 -9.05 -16.30
C VAL A 326 -3.64 -8.98 -17.27
N TYR A 327 -4.30 -7.83 -17.29
CA TYR A 327 -5.46 -7.56 -18.13
C TYR A 327 -5.01 -6.72 -19.30
N TYR A 328 -5.32 -7.18 -20.50
CA TYR A 328 -5.06 -6.47 -21.74
C TYR A 328 -6.36 -5.91 -22.30
N PHE A 329 -6.35 -4.62 -22.64
CA PHE A 329 -7.49 -3.89 -23.17
C PHE A 329 -7.15 -3.39 -24.56
N ASN A 330 -8.08 -3.57 -25.51
CA ASN A 330 -7.96 -3.04 -26.86
C ASN A 330 -8.74 -1.72 -26.96
N MET A 331 -8.03 -0.63 -27.27
CA MET A 331 -8.61 0.71 -27.48
C MET A 331 -8.67 1.13 -28.96
N GLU A 332 -8.31 0.27 -29.90
CA GLU A 332 -8.12 0.63 -31.32
C GLU A 332 -9.40 1.18 -31.96
N ASN A 333 -10.55 0.60 -31.64
CA ASN A 333 -11.87 1.02 -32.14
C ASN A 333 -12.57 2.02 -31.22
N PHE A 334 -11.91 2.48 -30.15
CA PHE A 334 -12.51 3.39 -29.21
C PHE A 334 -12.36 4.83 -29.68
N ASN A 335 -13.40 5.37 -30.31
CA ASN A 335 -13.40 6.75 -30.76
C ASN A 335 -13.67 7.71 -29.60
N TYR A 336 -12.62 8.41 -29.17
CA TYR A 336 -12.67 9.35 -28.06
C TYR A 336 -13.58 10.55 -28.33
N SER A 337 -13.68 11.05 -29.56
CA SER A 337 -14.50 12.24 -29.86
C SER A 337 -16.01 11.96 -29.76
N GLU A 338 -16.42 10.71 -30.00
CA GLU A 338 -17.83 10.30 -29.97
C GLU A 338 -18.41 10.20 -28.56
N LEU A 339 -17.58 10.07 -27.52
CA LEU A 339 -18.04 10.15 -26.12
C LEU A 339 -18.52 11.55 -25.72
N PHE A 340 -18.01 12.60 -26.39
CA PHE A 340 -18.33 13.99 -26.06
C PHE A 340 -19.54 14.50 -26.83
N GLU A 341 -19.73 13.99 -28.05
CA GLU A 341 -20.92 14.22 -28.82
C GLU A 341 -22.00 13.23 -28.38
N LEU A 342 -22.61 13.49 -27.22
CA LEU A 342 -23.74 12.77 -26.61
C LEU A 342 -24.97 12.62 -27.53
N LYS A 343 -24.87 12.85 -28.83
CA LYS A 343 -26.01 12.95 -29.74
C LYS A 343 -26.23 11.72 -30.62
N LYS A 344 -25.24 10.89 -30.98
CA LYS A 344 -25.50 9.86 -32.02
C LYS A 344 -24.76 8.52 -32.01
N PHE A 345 -23.79 8.23 -31.13
CA PHE A 345 -23.09 6.94 -31.20
C PHE A 345 -22.78 6.35 -29.82
N LYS A 346 -22.96 5.03 -29.68
CA LYS A 346 -22.59 4.24 -28.49
C LYS A 346 -21.18 3.68 -28.74
N PRO A 347 -20.09 4.37 -28.36
CA PRO A 347 -18.78 3.75 -28.46
C PRO A 347 -18.79 2.48 -27.61
N GLN A 348 -18.38 1.36 -28.19
CA GLN A 348 -18.22 0.11 -27.47
C GLN A 348 -17.19 0.36 -26.36
N LYS A 349 -17.62 0.30 -25.10
CA LYS A 349 -16.72 0.51 -23.96
C LYS A 349 -15.61 -0.55 -24.01
N PRO A 350 -14.33 -0.16 -23.98
CA PRO A 350 -13.24 -1.11 -23.99
C PRO A 350 -13.33 -2.03 -22.77
N TYR A 351 -13.05 -3.30 -23.01
CA TYR A 351 -13.06 -4.36 -22.02
C TYR A 351 -11.78 -5.20 -22.16
N SER A 352 -11.50 -6.01 -21.15
CA SER A 352 -10.32 -6.87 -21.19
C SER A 352 -10.50 -7.93 -22.27
N VAL A 353 -9.68 -7.90 -23.32
CA VAL A 353 -9.69 -8.88 -24.42
C VAL A 353 -8.94 -10.16 -24.05
N CYS A 354 -8.03 -10.08 -23.08
CA CYS A 354 -7.23 -11.21 -22.63
C CYS A 354 -6.77 -10.98 -21.19
N ILE A 355 -6.78 -12.04 -20.39
CA ILE A 355 -6.33 -12.03 -18.99
C ILE A 355 -5.24 -13.10 -18.83
N GLU A 356 -4.00 -12.69 -18.63
CA GLU A 356 -2.90 -13.61 -18.31
C GLU A 356 -2.87 -13.90 -16.82
N ASP A 357 -2.91 -15.17 -16.46
CA ASP A 357 -2.80 -15.63 -15.08
C ASP A 357 -1.36 -16.04 -14.75
N TYR A 358 -0.74 -15.32 -13.82
CA TYR A 358 0.60 -15.61 -13.31
C TYR A 358 0.56 -16.43 -12.01
N ALA A 359 -0.57 -17.09 -11.69
CA ALA A 359 -0.71 -17.93 -10.49
C ALA A 359 0.23 -19.14 -10.44
N ASP A 360 0.58 -19.72 -11.59
CA ASP A 360 1.40 -20.93 -11.68
C ASP A 360 2.91 -20.64 -11.73
N ILE A 361 3.32 -19.37 -11.82
CA ILE A 361 4.75 -19.01 -11.85
C ILE A 361 5.33 -19.18 -10.44
N LYS A 362 6.30 -20.08 -10.31
CA LYS A 362 7.06 -20.26 -9.08
C LYS A 362 8.14 -19.19 -9.00
N ASP A 363 8.11 -18.42 -7.92
CA ASP A 363 9.13 -17.43 -7.67
C ASP A 363 10.37 -18.11 -7.08
N ARG A 364 11.54 -17.90 -7.72
CA ARG A 364 12.83 -18.27 -7.13
C ARG A 364 13.41 -17.06 -6.43
N PHE A 365 13.58 -17.15 -5.12
CA PHE A 365 14.28 -16.13 -4.34
C PHE A 365 15.71 -16.58 -4.09
N ILE A 366 16.66 -15.80 -4.59
CA ILE A 366 18.08 -16.11 -4.60
C ILE A 366 18.76 -15.09 -3.66
N PRO A 367 19.47 -15.53 -2.61
CA PRO A 367 20.28 -14.62 -1.83
C PRO A 367 21.54 -14.24 -2.60
N ILE A 368 21.88 -12.95 -2.56
CA ILE A 368 23.06 -12.34 -3.19
C ILE A 368 23.80 -11.44 -2.20
N LEU A 369 25.10 -11.26 -2.42
CA LEU A 369 25.90 -10.29 -1.65
C LEU A 369 25.82 -8.88 -2.25
N GLU A 370 26.07 -8.75 -3.56
CA GLU A 370 26.08 -7.45 -4.25
C GLU A 370 25.39 -7.51 -5.62
N LYS A 371 25.87 -8.37 -6.53
CA LYS A 371 25.40 -8.44 -7.92
C LYS A 371 24.93 -9.84 -8.28
N LEU A 372 23.84 -9.93 -9.05
CA LEU A 372 23.34 -11.22 -9.56
C LEU A 372 24.37 -11.90 -10.48
N ASN A 373 25.13 -11.13 -11.28
CA ASN A 373 26.12 -11.67 -12.20
C ASN A 373 27.27 -12.44 -11.50
N ASP A 374 27.41 -12.27 -10.18
CA ASP A 374 28.40 -13.02 -9.40
C ASP A 374 27.89 -14.42 -9.04
N ILE A 375 26.58 -14.66 -9.16
CA ILE A 375 25.97 -15.98 -8.97
C ILE A 375 26.15 -16.81 -10.23
N LYS A 376 26.71 -18.00 -10.06
CA LYS A 376 26.90 -19.02 -11.08
C LYS A 376 26.01 -20.22 -10.79
N GLU A 377 25.69 -20.96 -11.84
CA GLU A 377 24.98 -22.24 -11.73
C GLU A 377 25.90 -23.35 -12.25
N ASP A 378 26.09 -24.38 -11.44
CA ASP A 378 26.82 -25.57 -11.87
C ASP A 378 25.96 -26.35 -12.87
N SER A 379 26.45 -26.55 -14.09
CA SER A 379 25.67 -27.12 -15.19
C SER A 379 25.28 -28.58 -14.99
N LYS A 380 25.97 -29.32 -14.12
CA LYS A 380 25.69 -30.75 -13.86
C LYS A 380 24.68 -30.93 -12.74
N THR A 381 24.78 -30.11 -11.70
CA THR A 381 24.02 -30.27 -10.44
C THR A 381 22.90 -29.24 -10.27
N GLY A 382 22.91 -28.15 -11.05
CA GLY A 382 21.98 -27.02 -10.89
C GLY A 382 22.21 -26.22 -9.60
N ILE A 383 23.36 -26.39 -8.94
CA ILE A 383 23.68 -25.69 -7.69
C ILE A 383 24.03 -24.24 -8.01
N LEU A 384 23.35 -23.30 -7.34
CA LEU A 384 23.71 -21.89 -7.38
C LEU A 384 24.85 -21.61 -6.40
N TYR A 385 25.87 -20.90 -6.84
CA TYR A 385 27.01 -20.54 -6.00
C TYR A 385 27.62 -19.19 -6.37
N GLN A 386 28.27 -18.55 -5.40
CA GLN A 386 29.09 -17.36 -5.58
C GLN A 386 30.50 -17.66 -5.10
N ILE A 387 31.51 -17.34 -5.93
CA ILE A 387 32.92 -17.46 -5.54
C ILE A 387 33.34 -16.21 -4.78
N ILE A 388 33.77 -16.39 -3.53
CA ILE A 388 34.31 -15.34 -2.67
C ILE A 388 35.82 -15.29 -2.85
N LYS A 389 36.29 -14.20 -3.46
CA LYS A 389 37.72 -13.98 -3.72
C LYS A 389 38.41 -13.37 -2.50
N PRO A 390 39.73 -13.58 -2.32
CA PRO A 390 40.50 -12.91 -1.27
C PRO A 390 40.42 -11.38 -1.31
N SER A 391 40.22 -10.79 -2.50
CA SER A 391 40.08 -9.34 -2.70
C SER A 391 38.86 -8.71 -2.01
N ILE A 392 37.90 -9.53 -1.56
CA ILE A 392 36.71 -9.07 -0.85
C ILE A 392 36.67 -9.46 0.63
N PHE A 393 37.77 -10.02 1.17
CA PHE A 393 37.87 -10.31 2.59
C PHE A 393 37.87 -9.03 3.43
N ASN A 394 37.42 -9.15 4.67
CA ASN A 394 37.24 -8.06 5.65
C ASN A 394 36.26 -6.96 5.22
N LYS A 395 35.51 -7.14 4.13
CA LYS A 395 34.38 -6.29 3.77
C LYS A 395 33.11 -6.79 4.43
N THR A 396 32.26 -5.86 4.86
CA THR A 396 30.93 -6.17 5.38
C THR A 396 29.93 -6.16 4.23
N PHE A 397 29.19 -7.26 4.11
CA PHE A 397 28.11 -7.43 3.14
C PHE A 397 26.77 -7.50 3.87
N GLU A 398 25.78 -6.79 3.35
CA GLU A 398 24.39 -6.95 3.73
C GLU A 398 23.72 -7.82 2.67
N PRO A 399 23.56 -9.14 2.90
CA PRO A 399 23.01 -10.03 1.89
C PRO A 399 21.54 -9.68 1.62
N LYS A 400 21.15 -9.73 0.34
CA LYS A 400 19.82 -9.36 -0.13
C LYS A 400 19.17 -10.51 -0.86
N CYS A 401 17.85 -10.55 -0.82
CA CYS A 401 17.07 -11.49 -1.58
C CYS A 401 16.59 -10.86 -2.88
N ILE A 402 16.95 -11.49 -4.00
CA ILE A 402 16.43 -11.12 -5.31
C ILE A 402 15.50 -12.19 -5.83
N LYS A 403 14.51 -11.77 -6.60
CA LYS A 403 13.58 -12.67 -7.28
C LYS A 403 14.03 -12.90 -8.72
N LYS A 404 14.12 -14.16 -9.15
CA LYS A 404 14.40 -14.59 -10.53
C LYS A 404 13.21 -15.40 -11.06
N PHE A 405 12.80 -15.10 -12.29
CA PHE A 405 11.74 -15.82 -12.99
C PHE A 405 12.33 -16.97 -13.83
N ASP A 406 11.60 -18.07 -13.94
CA ASP A 406 12.04 -19.28 -14.66
C ASP A 406 12.05 -19.11 -16.19
N ASP A 407 11.50 -18.01 -16.74
CA ASP A 407 11.32 -17.79 -18.18
C ASP A 407 12.54 -17.19 -18.92
N GLY A 408 13.71 -17.16 -18.28
CA GLY A 408 14.99 -16.91 -18.94
C GLY A 408 15.26 -15.47 -19.39
N ASN A 409 14.37 -14.51 -19.09
CA ASN A 409 14.61 -13.10 -19.37
C ASN A 409 15.22 -12.39 -18.15
N ASP A 410 16.48 -11.98 -18.28
CA ASP A 410 17.27 -11.24 -17.26
C ASP A 410 16.70 -9.85 -16.88
N ARG A 411 15.61 -9.41 -17.50
CA ARG A 411 15.08 -8.04 -17.35
C ARG A 411 14.37 -7.79 -16.03
N ASN A 412 14.09 -8.83 -15.24
CA ASN A 412 13.20 -8.73 -14.11
C ASN A 412 13.82 -9.17 -12.76
N ILE A 413 14.83 -8.44 -12.28
CA ILE A 413 15.39 -8.57 -10.91
C ILE A 413 14.88 -7.46 -9.97
N ILE A 414 14.14 -7.80 -8.90
CA ILE A 414 13.78 -6.85 -7.81
C ILE A 414 14.42 -7.30 -6.50
N ASN A 415 14.95 -6.33 -5.74
CA ASN A 415 15.35 -6.52 -4.35
C ASN A 415 14.13 -6.63 -3.45
N TYR A 416 13.91 -7.81 -2.85
CA TYR A 416 12.90 -8.01 -1.83
C TYR A 416 13.51 -7.87 -0.44
N ARG A 417 12.75 -7.32 0.51
CA ARG A 417 13.08 -7.32 1.94
C ARG A 417 12.71 -8.67 2.56
N LEU A 418 13.28 -9.75 2.04
CA LEU A 418 13.24 -11.04 2.70
C LEU A 418 14.49 -11.22 3.55
N ASP A 419 14.35 -11.96 4.63
CA ASP A 419 15.48 -12.31 5.47
C ASP A 419 16.33 -13.37 4.77
N VAL A 420 17.65 -13.18 4.81
CA VAL A 420 18.61 -14.20 4.38
C VAL A 420 18.94 -15.06 5.58
N ILE A 421 18.68 -16.37 5.47
CA ILE A 421 18.92 -17.34 6.53
C ILE A 421 20.02 -18.31 6.08
N ARG A 422 20.91 -18.66 7.00
CA ARG A 422 21.91 -19.70 6.77
C ARG A 422 21.24 -21.06 6.75
N ASN A 423 21.52 -21.87 5.74
CA ASN A 423 21.09 -23.26 5.73
C ASN A 423 22.06 -24.07 6.59
N SER A 424 21.72 -24.27 7.87
CA SER A 424 22.47 -25.12 8.80
C SER A 424 21.63 -26.35 9.18
N ASN A 425 22.26 -27.52 9.29
CA ASN A 425 21.61 -28.73 9.81
C ASN A 425 21.34 -28.67 11.32
N THR A 426 21.90 -27.71 12.04
CA THR A 426 21.60 -27.51 13.47
C THR A 426 20.39 -26.60 13.62
N ALA A 427 19.30 -27.13 14.18
CA ALA A 427 18.00 -26.45 14.34
C ALA A 427 18.04 -25.09 15.08
N PHE A 428 19.16 -24.75 15.73
CA PHE A 428 19.38 -23.52 16.49
C PHE A 428 19.89 -22.32 15.67
N ASP A 429 20.27 -22.48 14.39
CA ASP A 429 20.98 -21.45 13.60
C ASP A 429 20.15 -20.77 12.49
N ASN A 430 18.83 -20.95 12.47
CA ASN A 430 17.94 -20.28 11.49
C ASN A 430 17.68 -18.80 11.86
N GLN A 431 18.73 -18.05 12.14
CA GLN A 431 18.63 -16.62 12.43
C GLN A 431 18.80 -15.80 11.13
N SER A 432 18.01 -14.72 11.00
CA SER A 432 18.18 -13.75 9.92
C SER A 432 19.56 -13.10 10.01
N ILE A 433 20.26 -13.11 8.87
CA ILE A 433 21.61 -12.58 8.76
C ILE A 433 21.54 -11.18 8.20
N LYS A 434 21.93 -10.22 9.04
CA LYS A 434 22.02 -8.82 8.63
C LYS A 434 23.35 -8.49 7.96
N ASN A 435 24.44 -9.08 8.45
CA ASN A 435 25.79 -8.78 8.00
C ASN A 435 26.63 -10.04 7.85
N LEU A 436 27.41 -10.12 6.79
CA LEU A 436 28.41 -11.16 6.53
C LEU A 436 29.78 -10.52 6.36
N ILE A 437 30.80 -11.11 6.99
CA ILE A 437 32.20 -10.68 6.85
C ILE A 437 33.06 -11.91 6.59
N PHE A 438 33.56 -12.03 5.36
CA PHE A 438 34.45 -13.13 4.99
C PHE A 438 35.88 -12.81 5.43
N THR A 439 36.56 -13.75 6.08
CA THR A 439 37.96 -13.57 6.54
C THR A 439 38.80 -14.81 6.27
N VAL A 440 40.12 -14.66 6.28
CA VAL A 440 41.08 -15.77 6.10
C VAL A 440 41.05 -16.76 7.28
N ASN A 441 40.54 -16.32 8.43
CA ASN A 441 40.59 -17.07 9.68
C ASN A 441 39.22 -17.59 10.13
N SER A 442 38.15 -17.30 9.38
CA SER A 442 36.79 -17.77 9.69
C SER A 442 36.19 -18.49 8.50
N ILE A 443 35.88 -19.77 8.70
CA ILE A 443 35.18 -20.58 7.73
C ILE A 443 33.67 -20.58 7.95
N GLU A 444 33.22 -20.05 9.08
CA GLU A 444 31.81 -20.04 9.51
C GLU A 444 30.93 -19.19 8.60
N THR A 445 31.46 -18.22 7.86
CA THR A 445 30.66 -17.41 6.94
C THR A 445 30.42 -18.08 5.60
N TYR A 446 31.02 -19.24 5.34
CA TYR A 446 30.82 -19.99 4.10
C TYR A 446 29.74 -21.07 4.27
N GLY A 447 29.11 -21.44 3.15
CA GLY A 447 28.04 -22.43 3.13
C GLY A 447 26.81 -21.98 2.37
N GLY A 448 25.69 -22.69 2.57
CA GLY A 448 24.43 -22.45 1.90
C GLY A 448 23.60 -21.37 2.59
N TYR A 449 22.98 -20.50 1.81
CA TYR A 449 22.05 -19.47 2.27
C TYR A 449 20.76 -19.54 1.46
N PHE A 450 19.64 -19.19 2.07
CA PHE A 450 18.34 -19.11 1.41
C PHE A 450 17.55 -17.91 1.88
N CYS A 451 16.64 -17.44 1.04
CA CYS A 451 15.67 -16.41 1.41
C CYS A 451 14.52 -17.02 2.21
N ALA A 452 14.07 -16.34 3.25
CA ALA A 452 12.94 -16.77 4.06
C ALA A 452 11.89 -15.67 4.18
N LEU A 453 10.63 -16.10 4.27
CA LEU A 453 9.51 -15.20 4.52
C LEU A 453 9.53 -14.76 5.98
N THR A 454 9.52 -13.44 6.19
CA THR A 454 9.29 -12.88 7.53
C THR A 454 7.81 -13.04 7.89
N PRO A 455 7.46 -13.12 9.19
CA PRO A 455 6.07 -13.16 9.64
C PRO A 455 5.23 -11.96 9.14
N GLU A 456 5.89 -10.84 8.86
CA GLU A 456 5.28 -9.63 8.32
C GLU A 456 4.85 -9.77 6.85
N TYR A 457 5.41 -10.73 6.11
CA TYR A 457 5.16 -10.92 4.68
C TYR A 457 4.27 -12.15 4.44
N LYS A 458 2.97 -11.92 4.25
CA LYS A 458 2.02 -12.97 3.84
C LYS A 458 2.03 -13.09 2.31
N ILE A 459 2.82 -14.02 1.77
CA ILE A 459 2.63 -14.45 0.38
C ILE A 459 1.41 -15.36 0.33
N SER A 460 0.42 -15.02 -0.50
CA SER A 460 -0.89 -15.71 -0.61
C SER A 460 -0.83 -17.22 -0.76
N ASN A 461 0.29 -17.78 -1.24
CA ASN A 461 0.48 -19.21 -1.41
C ASN A 461 1.94 -19.56 -1.09
N SER A 462 2.18 -20.09 0.11
CA SER A 462 3.50 -20.63 0.50
C SER A 462 3.98 -21.74 -0.44
N SER A 463 3.07 -22.39 -1.17
CA SER A 463 3.37 -23.39 -2.21
C SER A 463 4.14 -22.84 -3.42
N ASN A 464 4.08 -21.53 -3.66
CA ASN A 464 4.73 -20.88 -4.80
C ASN A 464 6.14 -20.37 -4.46
N PHE A 465 6.50 -20.41 -3.16
CA PHE A 465 7.83 -20.08 -2.68
C PHE A 465 8.73 -21.31 -2.78
N LYS A 466 9.62 -21.36 -3.78
CA LYS A 466 10.62 -22.41 -3.84
C LYS A 466 11.85 -21.99 -3.05
N LYS A 467 12.14 -22.70 -1.94
CA LYS A 467 13.41 -22.55 -1.21
C LYS A 467 14.56 -22.85 -2.17
N GLN A 468 15.29 -21.82 -2.56
CA GLN A 468 16.48 -21.91 -3.39
C GLN A 468 17.70 -21.57 -2.55
N ILE A 469 18.67 -22.50 -2.51
CA ILE A 469 19.91 -22.32 -1.76
C ILE A 469 20.99 -21.81 -2.71
N THR A 470 21.68 -20.74 -2.31
CA THR A 470 22.92 -20.27 -2.94
C THR A 470 24.08 -20.54 -1.99
N TYR A 471 25.14 -21.15 -2.50
CA TYR A 471 26.34 -21.42 -1.71
C TYR A 471 27.39 -20.32 -1.90
N PHE A 472 27.84 -19.72 -0.80
CA PHE A 472 29.01 -18.84 -0.81
C PHE A 472 30.25 -19.68 -0.58
N ILE A 473 31.09 -19.76 -1.60
CA ILE A 473 32.20 -20.72 -1.70
C ILE A 473 33.50 -19.94 -1.87
N PRO A 474 34.57 -20.27 -1.15
CA PRO A 474 35.85 -19.60 -1.34
C PRO A 474 36.48 -19.95 -2.70
N GLU A 475 37.40 -19.10 -3.14
CA GLU A 475 38.17 -19.33 -4.36
C GLU A 475 39.00 -20.62 -4.29
N ASN A 476 39.18 -21.28 -5.44
CA ASN A 476 39.94 -22.51 -5.52
C ASN A 476 41.40 -22.31 -5.06
N GLY A 477 41.87 -23.17 -4.17
CA GLY A 477 43.19 -23.08 -3.56
C GLY A 477 43.26 -22.20 -2.31
N THR A 478 42.13 -21.69 -1.79
CA THR A 478 42.12 -20.92 -0.55
C THR A 478 42.60 -21.75 0.63
N ILE A 479 43.49 -21.17 1.45
CA ILE A 479 44.03 -21.77 2.67
C ILE A 479 43.54 -20.97 3.88
N PHE A 480 42.77 -21.61 4.75
CA PHE A 480 42.32 -21.05 6.01
C PHE A 480 43.31 -21.40 7.12
N THR A 481 43.69 -20.41 7.92
CA THR A 481 44.58 -20.63 9.08
C THR A 481 43.79 -20.44 10.35
N LEU A 482 43.66 -21.52 11.12
CA LEU A 482 42.94 -21.52 12.38
C LEU A 482 43.86 -21.17 13.55
N PRO A 483 43.31 -20.58 14.63
CA PRO A 483 44.07 -20.34 15.83
C PRO A 483 44.63 -21.64 16.42
N ASN A 484 45.76 -21.50 17.11
CA ASN A 484 46.44 -22.61 17.75
C ASN A 484 45.51 -23.28 18.77
N SER A 485 45.51 -24.62 18.79
CA SER A 485 44.74 -25.42 19.74
C SER A 485 45.64 -26.34 20.56
N GLN A 486 45.13 -26.88 21.66
CA GLN A 486 45.83 -27.88 22.46
C GLN A 486 45.22 -29.25 22.19
N ILE A 487 46.09 -30.27 22.10
CA ILE A 487 45.65 -31.66 21.96
C ILE A 487 46.48 -32.57 22.88
N ARG A 488 45.84 -33.57 23.50
CA ARG A 488 46.53 -34.55 24.35
C ARG A 488 47.08 -35.71 23.52
N ASN A 489 46.29 -36.23 22.58
CA ASN A 489 46.66 -37.30 21.65
C ASN A 489 45.96 -37.13 20.28
N LEU A 490 46.42 -37.81 19.21
CA LEU A 490 45.74 -37.73 17.90
C LEU A 490 44.37 -38.43 17.88
N ALA A 491 44.11 -39.36 18.80
CA ALA A 491 42.82 -40.03 18.88
C ALA A 491 41.67 -39.05 19.23
N GLU A 492 41.99 -37.95 19.94
CA GLU A 492 41.08 -36.85 20.24
C GLU A 492 40.94 -35.84 19.08
N PHE A 493 41.70 -36.01 17.99
CA PHE A 493 41.62 -35.10 16.85
C PHE A 493 40.29 -35.27 16.12
N SER A 494 39.48 -34.22 16.13
CA SER A 494 38.37 -34.06 15.21
C SER A 494 38.75 -33.01 14.16
N PRO A 495 38.49 -33.25 12.86
CA PRO A 495 38.70 -32.24 11.84
C PRO A 495 37.99 -30.94 12.25
N PRO A 496 38.71 -29.80 12.28
CA PRO A 496 38.12 -28.55 12.72
C PRO A 496 36.96 -28.16 11.80
N PHE A 497 35.86 -27.70 12.39
CA PHE A 497 34.64 -27.28 11.69
C PHE A 497 33.94 -28.37 10.86
N ALA A 498 34.15 -29.67 11.16
CA ALA A 498 33.48 -30.77 10.46
C ALA A 498 31.97 -30.53 10.28
N GLY A 499 31.26 -30.12 11.35
CA GLY A 499 29.82 -29.83 11.27
C GLY A 499 29.43 -28.66 10.36
N TYR A 500 30.22 -27.58 10.29
CA TYR A 500 29.93 -26.44 9.42
C TYR A 500 30.25 -26.70 7.94
N LEU A 501 31.13 -27.67 7.69
CA LEU A 501 31.67 -27.97 6.37
C LEU A 501 30.97 -29.13 5.69
N GLU A 502 30.32 -30.02 6.45
CA GLU A 502 29.54 -31.16 5.94
C GLU A 502 28.45 -30.74 4.95
N ASP A 503 27.88 -29.54 5.13
CA ASP A 503 26.77 -29.06 4.31
C ASP A 503 27.15 -28.75 2.86
N TYR A 504 28.43 -28.52 2.57
CA TYR A 504 28.85 -28.11 1.23
C TYR A 504 30.23 -28.60 0.78
N THR A 505 30.93 -29.36 1.62
CA THR A 505 32.26 -29.90 1.33
C THR A 505 32.42 -31.35 1.75
N THR A 506 33.38 -32.04 1.14
CA THR A 506 33.83 -33.37 1.52
C THR A 506 35.32 -33.31 1.86
N LEU A 507 35.68 -33.82 3.04
CA LEU A 507 37.07 -33.96 3.43
C LEU A 507 37.72 -35.08 2.61
N THR A 508 38.82 -34.76 1.94
CA THR A 508 39.49 -35.69 1.02
C THR A 508 40.82 -36.18 1.56
N LYS A 509 41.51 -35.34 2.33
CA LYS A 509 42.84 -35.68 2.84
C LYS A 509 43.16 -34.95 4.13
N ILE A 510 43.86 -35.63 5.03
CA ILE A 510 44.44 -35.05 6.25
C ILE A 510 45.94 -35.33 6.21
N SER A 511 46.76 -34.35 6.56
CA SER A 511 48.22 -34.50 6.66
C SER A 511 48.70 -33.89 7.97
N PHE A 512 49.47 -34.66 8.72
CA PHE A 512 50.06 -34.27 9.99
C PHE A 512 51.56 -34.02 9.79
N PHE A 513 52.06 -32.90 10.25
CA PHE A 513 53.48 -32.56 10.21
C PHE A 513 54.00 -32.23 11.61
N ASN A 514 55.22 -32.64 11.91
CA ASN A 514 55.96 -32.17 13.06
C ASN A 514 56.74 -30.91 12.67
N ILE A 515 56.61 -29.85 13.45
CA ILE A 515 57.40 -28.62 13.27
C ILE A 515 58.63 -28.72 14.17
N THR A 516 59.81 -28.83 13.57
CA THR A 516 61.09 -28.86 14.30
C THR A 516 61.49 -27.46 14.78
N LYS A 517 62.52 -27.38 15.63
CA LYS A 517 63.07 -26.10 16.12
C LYS A 517 63.51 -25.14 15.01
N ASN A 518 63.78 -25.64 13.80
CA ASN A 518 64.20 -24.85 12.64
C ASN A 518 63.03 -24.49 11.69
N ASN A 519 61.77 -24.67 12.12
CA ASN A 519 60.56 -24.53 11.29
C ASN A 519 60.47 -25.52 10.10
N GLU A 520 61.31 -26.55 10.05
CA GLU A 520 61.17 -27.61 9.06
C GLU A 520 59.93 -28.45 9.37
N LYS A 521 59.14 -28.72 8.32
CA LYS A 521 57.92 -29.52 8.38
C LYS A 521 58.24 -30.97 8.00
N LEU A 522 58.32 -31.85 8.99
CA LEU A 522 58.47 -33.28 8.77
C LEU A 522 57.08 -33.93 8.69
N LEU A 523 56.72 -34.50 7.54
CA LEU A 523 55.46 -35.24 7.39
C LEU A 523 55.48 -36.45 8.34
N LEU A 524 54.57 -36.45 9.31
CA LEU A 524 54.36 -37.58 10.21
C LEU A 524 53.47 -38.62 9.54
N TYR A 525 52.34 -38.17 9.04
CA TYR A 525 51.29 -39.05 8.56
C TYR A 525 50.39 -38.37 7.53
N LYS A 526 49.83 -39.15 6.61
CA LYS A 526 48.92 -38.69 5.57
C LYS A 526 47.79 -39.70 5.39
N LEU A 527 46.56 -39.22 5.51
CA LEU A 527 45.33 -39.96 5.27
C LEU A 527 44.67 -39.46 4.01
N THR A 528 44.35 -40.36 3.09
CA THR A 528 43.36 -40.10 2.05
C THR A 528 42.03 -40.69 2.53
N ILE A 529 41.00 -39.87 2.58
CA ILE A 529 39.69 -40.27 3.11
C ILE A 529 38.84 -40.81 1.95
N ASN A 530 38.63 -42.13 1.94
CA ASN A 530 37.65 -42.83 1.10
C ASN A 530 36.62 -43.56 2.01
N GLY A 531 36.05 -42.83 2.99
CA GLY A 531 35.14 -43.37 4.02
C GLY A 531 35.63 -43.11 5.46
N SER A 532 34.77 -43.31 6.47
CA SER A 532 35.10 -43.03 7.87
C SER A 532 36.06 -44.08 8.44
N LYS A 533 37.36 -43.74 8.51
CA LYS A 533 38.33 -44.50 9.29
C LYS A 533 38.68 -43.72 10.56
N ASN A 534 38.50 -44.35 11.72
CA ASN A 534 39.01 -43.83 12.99
C ASN A 534 40.54 -43.83 12.96
N ILE A 535 41.14 -42.71 13.35
CA ILE A 535 42.59 -42.55 13.43
C ILE A 535 43.03 -43.03 14.82
N ASN A 536 43.40 -44.31 14.92
CA ASN A 536 43.93 -44.90 16.16
C ASN A 536 45.46 -44.94 16.13
N GLU A 537 46.11 -43.78 16.00
CA GLU A 537 47.58 -43.68 16.05
C GLU A 537 48.04 -42.82 17.24
N GLU A 538 48.94 -43.36 18.07
CA GLU A 538 49.57 -42.62 19.15
C GLU A 538 50.72 -41.76 18.62
N LEU A 539 50.72 -40.46 18.95
CA LEU A 539 51.86 -39.58 18.68
C LEU A 539 53.06 -39.98 19.52
N SER A 540 54.21 -40.12 18.88
CA SER A 540 55.49 -40.25 19.56
C SER A 540 55.65 -39.20 20.68
N PRO A 541 56.19 -39.57 21.86
CA PRO A 541 56.32 -38.68 23.01
C PRO A 541 57.14 -37.41 22.71
N TYR A 542 57.97 -37.42 21.66
CA TYR A 542 58.89 -36.33 21.29
C TYR A 542 58.27 -35.22 20.41
N VAL A 543 57.04 -35.40 19.92
CA VAL A 543 56.38 -34.41 19.05
C VAL A 543 55.71 -33.33 19.92
N LYS A 544 56.25 -32.11 19.91
CA LYS A 544 55.72 -30.97 20.69
C LYS A 544 54.75 -30.08 19.90
N ASN A 545 55.02 -29.91 18.60
CA ASN A 545 54.28 -29.01 17.73
C ASN A 545 53.79 -29.78 16.49
N VAL A 546 52.48 -29.93 16.37
CA VAL A 546 51.85 -30.61 15.23
C VAL A 546 51.16 -29.59 14.35
N LEU A 547 51.45 -29.60 13.06
CA LEU A 547 50.67 -28.90 12.04
C LEU A 547 49.72 -29.90 11.39
N VAL A 548 48.44 -29.58 11.35
CA VAL A 548 47.45 -30.37 10.62
C VAL A 548 46.99 -29.59 9.41
N LEU A 549 47.04 -30.25 8.25
CA LEU A 549 46.50 -29.78 6.98
C LEU A 549 45.33 -30.68 6.57
N CYS A 550 44.15 -30.10 6.49
CA CYS A 550 42.94 -30.77 6.00
C CYS A 550 42.58 -30.22 4.62
N GLU A 551 42.42 -31.08 3.61
CA GLU A 551 42.04 -30.70 2.25
C GLU A 551 40.60 -31.14 1.96
N TYR A 552 39.77 -30.20 1.52
CA TYR A 552 38.36 -30.43 1.22
C TYR A 552 38.05 -30.11 -0.24
N ILE A 553 37.05 -30.80 -0.79
CA ILE A 553 36.44 -30.49 -2.08
C ILE A 553 35.00 -30.03 -1.85
N THR A 554 34.63 -28.89 -2.43
CA THR A 554 33.26 -28.36 -2.32
C THR A 554 32.31 -29.06 -3.29
N LYS A 555 30.99 -28.90 -3.11
CA LYS A 555 29.95 -29.45 -4.01
C LYS A 555 30.10 -29.03 -5.48
N VAL A 556 30.80 -27.92 -5.75
CA VAL A 556 31.07 -27.42 -7.11
C VAL A 556 32.51 -27.66 -7.56
N GLY A 557 33.26 -28.50 -6.83
CA GLY A 557 34.59 -28.96 -7.21
C GLY A 557 35.75 -28.03 -6.84
N THR A 558 35.52 -26.95 -6.09
CA THR A 558 36.64 -26.11 -5.61
C THR A 558 37.40 -26.82 -4.49
N LYS A 559 38.73 -26.72 -4.52
CA LYS A 559 39.61 -27.29 -3.49
C LYS A 559 39.96 -26.22 -2.47
N ILE A 560 39.84 -26.55 -1.18
CA ILE A 560 40.21 -25.66 -0.09
C ILE A 560 41.06 -26.42 0.93
N SER A 561 41.85 -25.67 1.68
CA SER A 561 42.71 -26.24 2.71
C SER A 561 42.52 -25.51 4.03
N ILE A 562 42.58 -26.26 5.13
CA ILE A 562 42.53 -25.73 6.48
C ILE A 562 43.80 -26.16 7.19
N VAL A 563 44.48 -25.20 7.79
CA VAL A 563 45.72 -25.38 8.52
C VAL A 563 45.49 -25.01 9.97
N GLN A 564 45.82 -25.92 10.88
CA GLN A 564 45.76 -25.67 12.32
C GLN A 564 47.01 -26.17 13.01
N HIS A 565 47.56 -25.32 13.89
CA HIS A 565 48.67 -25.68 14.75
C HIS A 565 48.16 -26.22 16.08
N PHE A 566 48.70 -27.36 16.50
CA PHE A 566 48.43 -27.97 17.79
C PHE A 566 49.68 -27.98 18.65
N LEU A 567 49.54 -27.49 19.88
CA LEU A 567 50.56 -27.56 20.91
C LEU A 567 50.25 -28.76 21.81
N LYS A 568 51.17 -29.71 21.91
CA LYS A 568 51.00 -30.86 22.80
C LYS A 568 51.05 -30.39 24.25
N HIS A 569 50.00 -30.68 25.01
CA HIS A 569 49.98 -30.37 26.44
C HIS A 569 50.93 -31.34 27.16
N ASN A 570 52.14 -30.89 27.49
CA ASN A 570 53.04 -31.64 28.37
C ASN A 570 52.52 -31.56 29.81
N SER A 571 51.64 -32.50 30.18
CA SER A 571 51.33 -32.77 31.58
C SER A 571 52.59 -33.32 32.26
N LEU A 572 53.43 -32.43 32.80
CA LEU A 572 54.59 -32.77 33.64
C LEU A 572 54.20 -33.51 34.94
N LYS A 573 52.91 -33.70 35.24
CA LYS A 573 52.45 -34.36 36.46
C LYS A 573 52.60 -35.88 36.45
N HIS A 574 52.53 -36.56 35.29
CA HIS A 574 52.57 -38.04 35.28
C HIS A 574 53.97 -38.67 35.38
N GLN A 575 55.05 -37.93 35.07
CA GLN A 575 56.41 -38.47 35.26
C GLN A 575 56.85 -38.51 36.72
N ASN A 576 56.26 -37.69 37.60
CA ASN A 576 56.60 -37.66 39.02
C ASN A 576 55.85 -38.69 39.86
N GLU A 577 54.79 -39.33 39.34
CA GLU A 577 54.09 -40.44 40.04
C GLU A 577 54.75 -41.80 39.78
N LEU A 578 55.33 -42.03 38.60
CA LEU A 578 56.09 -43.26 38.30
C LEU A 578 57.45 -43.33 39.02
N LEU A 579 58.03 -42.18 39.39
CA LEU A 579 59.25 -42.11 40.20
C LEU A 579 58.99 -42.18 41.72
N LYS A 580 57.73 -42.05 42.16
CA LYS A 580 57.34 -42.17 43.58
C LYS A 580 56.86 -43.55 44.00
N SER A 581 56.62 -44.49 43.08
CA SER A 581 56.16 -45.84 43.44
C SER A 581 57.28 -46.81 43.85
N ASN A 582 58.56 -46.41 43.78
CA ASN A 582 59.71 -47.28 44.08
C ASN A 582 60.55 -46.82 45.29
N LEU A 583 59.91 -46.23 46.31
CA LEU A 583 60.55 -46.08 47.63
C LEU A 583 59.56 -46.34 48.76
N GLY A 584 59.68 -47.53 49.35
CA GLY A 584 59.73 -47.69 50.80
C GLY A 584 58.45 -47.49 51.58
N THR A 585 57.76 -48.61 51.80
CA THR A 585 57.06 -48.98 53.04
C THR A 585 57.41 -48.17 54.29
N LYS A 586 56.38 -47.63 54.96
CA LYS A 586 56.14 -47.89 56.40
C LYS A 586 54.71 -47.48 56.80
N ASN A 587 54.03 -48.44 57.40
CA ASN A 587 52.74 -48.32 58.10
C ASN A 587 52.79 -47.25 59.19
N TYR A 588 51.68 -46.55 59.46
CA TYR A 588 51.08 -46.47 60.80
C TYR A 588 49.64 -45.87 60.76
N THR A 589 48.77 -46.61 61.42
CA THR A 589 47.41 -46.40 61.98
C THR A 589 46.72 -45.02 61.99
N LYS A 590 45.51 -45.01 61.41
CA LYS A 590 44.17 -44.81 62.05
C LYS A 590 44.13 -44.08 63.42
N MET A 591 43.48 -42.91 63.49
CA MET A 591 42.25 -42.66 64.29
C MET A 591 41.75 -41.20 64.22
N THR A 592 40.48 -41.10 64.56
CA THR A 592 39.43 -40.09 64.44
C THR A 592 39.48 -38.86 65.37
N ASN A 593 38.73 -37.83 64.93
CA ASN A 593 37.86 -36.89 65.66
C ASN A 593 38.40 -35.52 66.16
N SER A 594 37.73 -34.48 65.63
CA SER A 594 36.91 -33.50 66.36
C SER A 594 37.54 -32.23 66.95
N SER A 595 37.03 -31.09 66.42
CA SER A 595 36.72 -29.81 67.11
C SER A 595 37.91 -28.98 67.61
N ARG A 596 37.88 -27.66 67.77
CA ARG A 596 36.93 -26.56 67.54
C ARG A 596 37.76 -25.28 67.75
N ASN A 597 37.28 -24.16 67.19
CA ASN A 597 37.57 -22.77 67.58
C ASN A 597 38.98 -22.24 67.29
N SER A 598 39.22 -20.96 67.02
CA SER A 598 38.45 -19.76 66.66
C SER A 598 39.54 -18.70 66.38
N GLU A 599 39.40 -17.85 65.37
CA GLU A 599 39.33 -16.37 65.46
C GLU A 599 40.08 -15.83 64.22
N GLU A 600 39.77 -14.72 63.56
CA GLU A 600 38.64 -13.79 63.63
C GLU A 600 38.79 -12.77 62.46
N ASN A 601 37.64 -12.43 61.86
CA ASN A 601 37.16 -11.20 61.18
C ASN A 601 38.06 -10.39 60.22
N GLN A 602 37.53 -10.13 59.00
CA GLN A 602 36.91 -8.84 58.66
C GLN A 602 36.32 -8.84 57.22
N TRP A 603 35.10 -8.30 57.08
CA TRP A 603 34.41 -7.79 55.85
C TRP A 603 33.06 -8.45 55.52
N GLU A 604 32.04 -8.10 56.30
CA GLU A 604 30.66 -8.01 55.80
C GLU A 604 30.16 -6.59 56.02
N ASN A 605 30.00 -5.83 54.93
CA ASN A 605 29.02 -4.75 54.74
C ASN A 605 29.24 -4.06 53.39
N SER A 606 28.82 -4.68 52.28
CA SER A 606 28.57 -3.94 51.03
C SER A 606 27.38 -4.43 50.20
N TYR A 607 26.65 -5.44 50.67
CA TYR A 607 25.65 -6.15 49.86
C TYR A 607 24.19 -5.67 50.06
N ASN A 608 23.96 -4.50 50.66
CA ASN A 608 22.60 -4.04 51.01
C ASN A 608 22.02 -2.92 50.11
N TRP A 609 22.84 -2.21 49.33
CA TRP A 609 22.35 -1.11 48.49
C TRP A 609 21.84 -1.53 47.10
N GLN A 610 22.35 -2.64 46.56
CA GLN A 610 21.91 -3.15 45.26
C GLN A 610 20.47 -3.70 45.29
N ASN A 611 20.11 -4.36 46.40
CA ASN A 611 18.74 -4.84 46.60
C ASN A 611 17.72 -3.69 46.77
N ALA A 612 18.14 -2.58 47.39
CA ALA A 612 17.28 -1.39 47.52
C ALA A 612 16.98 -0.74 46.15
N ILE A 613 17.98 -0.66 45.25
CA ILE A 613 17.79 -0.10 43.90
C ILE A 613 16.85 -0.96 43.07
N ILE A 614 16.99 -2.28 43.13
CA ILE A 614 16.12 -3.21 42.40
C ILE A 614 14.67 -3.07 42.85
N ILE A 615 14.43 -2.94 44.16
CA ILE A 615 13.08 -2.74 44.71
C ILE A 615 12.48 -1.40 44.23
N ILE A 616 13.25 -0.31 44.22
CA ILE A 616 12.78 1.00 43.76
C ILE A 616 12.40 0.96 42.26
N VAL A 617 13.20 0.30 41.42
CA VAL A 617 12.90 0.16 39.99
C VAL A 617 11.62 -0.66 39.77
N LEU A 618 11.43 -1.72 40.56
CA LEU A 618 10.24 -2.56 40.48
C LEU A 618 8.96 -1.80 40.87
N VAL A 619 9.03 -0.94 41.90
CA VAL A 619 7.92 -0.06 42.31
C VAL A 619 7.58 0.95 41.21
N LEU A 620 8.57 1.55 40.55
CA LEU A 620 8.34 2.51 39.46
C LEU A 620 7.67 1.87 38.23
N ILE A 621 8.03 0.62 37.91
CA ILE A 621 7.38 -0.14 36.83
C ILE A 621 5.91 -0.41 37.17
N ILE A 622 5.63 -0.85 38.41
CA ILE A 622 4.25 -1.10 38.88
C ILE A 622 3.42 0.19 38.84
N MET A 623 3.96 1.32 39.29
CA MET A 623 3.28 2.61 39.25
C MET A 623 2.98 3.05 37.81
N SER A 624 3.92 2.84 36.88
CA SER A 624 3.72 3.17 35.45
C SER A 624 2.60 2.33 34.83
N ILE A 625 2.53 1.04 35.19
CA ILE A 625 1.45 0.13 34.75
C ILE A 625 0.09 0.58 35.30
N LEU A 626 0.02 0.99 36.58
CA LEU A 626 -1.22 1.49 37.18
C LEU A 626 -1.72 2.77 36.52
N VAL A 627 -0.83 3.73 36.25
CA VAL A 627 -1.18 4.96 35.53
C VAL A 627 -1.70 4.65 34.12
N PHE A 628 -1.08 3.69 33.43
CA PHE A 628 -1.54 3.24 32.11
C PHE A 628 -2.96 2.63 32.18
N PHE A 629 -3.25 1.82 33.19
CA PHE A 629 -4.60 1.26 33.39
C PHE A 629 -5.65 2.33 33.72
N ILE A 630 -5.30 3.33 34.54
CA ILE A 630 -6.19 4.47 34.82
C ILE A 630 -6.49 5.23 33.53
N PHE A 631 -5.48 5.48 32.69
CA PHE A 631 -5.65 6.15 31.41
C PHE A 631 -6.57 5.35 30.46
N LEU A 632 -6.41 4.03 30.40
CA LEU A 632 -7.30 3.16 29.62
C LEU A 632 -8.74 3.15 30.17
N ALA A 633 -8.92 3.18 31.48
CA ALA A 633 -10.24 3.25 32.11
C ALA A 633 -10.95 4.57 31.78
N ILE A 634 -10.25 5.71 31.86
CA ILE A 634 -10.78 7.03 31.48
C ILE A 634 -11.16 7.05 29.99
N ARG A 635 -10.30 6.50 29.12
CA ARG A 635 -10.58 6.46 27.67
C ARG A 635 -11.78 5.56 27.34
N LYS A 636 -11.96 4.46 28.07
CA LYS A 636 -13.12 3.56 27.94
C LYS A 636 -14.41 4.21 28.45
N ALA A 637 -14.37 4.92 29.58
CA ALA A 637 -15.51 5.67 30.11
C ALA A 637 -15.97 6.77 29.14
N ASN A 638 -15.03 7.52 28.56
CA ASN A 638 -15.33 8.56 27.57
C ASN A 638 -15.93 7.98 26.27
N SER A 639 -15.46 6.80 25.84
CA SER A 639 -16.04 6.10 24.68
C SER A 639 -17.46 5.60 24.93
N GLN A 640 -17.74 5.09 26.14
CA GLN A 640 -19.08 4.65 26.52
C GLN A 640 -20.06 5.82 26.69
N HIS A 641 -19.62 6.95 27.24
CA HIS A 641 -20.43 8.17 27.32
C HIS A 641 -20.84 8.64 25.91
N MET A 642 -19.90 8.71 24.96
CA MET A 642 -20.17 9.07 23.56
C MET A 642 -21.19 8.12 22.89
N LYS A 643 -21.08 6.80 23.13
CA LYS A 643 -22.03 5.82 22.61
C LYS A 643 -23.43 6.00 23.20
N ASN A 644 -23.57 6.23 24.50
CA ASN A 644 -24.88 6.42 25.15
C ASN A 644 -25.58 7.71 24.68
N THR A 645 -24.85 8.82 24.48
CA THR A 645 -25.42 10.03 23.85
C THR A 645 -25.90 9.80 22.41
N SER A 646 -25.24 8.93 21.64
CA SER A 646 -25.67 8.61 20.27
C SER A 646 -26.91 7.71 20.21
N VAL A 647 -27.04 6.78 21.16
CA VAL A 647 -28.18 5.84 21.24
C VAL A 647 -29.43 6.57 21.70
N ASN A 648 -29.34 7.45 22.72
CA ASN A 648 -30.48 8.25 23.18
C ASN A 648 -31.00 9.20 22.10
N ARG A 649 -30.12 9.75 21.24
CA ARG A 649 -30.53 10.59 20.09
C ARG A 649 -31.27 9.79 19.01
N LYS A 650 -30.91 8.52 18.80
CA LYS A 650 -31.59 7.62 17.85
C LYS A 650 -32.94 7.13 18.37
N VAL A 651 -33.07 6.88 19.67
CA VAL A 651 -34.35 6.48 20.29
C VAL A 651 -35.34 7.63 20.27
N HIS A 652 -34.91 8.84 20.63
CA HIS A 652 -35.77 10.03 20.62
C HIS A 652 -36.25 10.40 19.21
N ASN A 653 -35.40 10.25 18.18
CA ASN A 653 -35.81 10.45 16.79
C ASN A 653 -36.79 9.36 16.30
N ARG A 654 -36.65 8.10 16.73
CA ARG A 654 -37.60 7.04 16.36
C ARG A 654 -38.97 7.23 17.00
N GLU A 655 -39.05 7.67 18.26
CA GLU A 655 -40.33 8.00 18.90
C GLU A 655 -41.02 9.19 18.21
N LYS A 656 -40.25 10.23 17.83
CA LYS A 656 -40.79 11.38 17.10
C LYS A 656 -41.35 10.96 15.72
N THR A 657 -40.60 10.16 14.96
CA THR A 657 -41.07 9.65 13.66
C THR A 657 -42.27 8.72 13.80
N TYR A 658 -42.34 7.89 14.84
CA TYR A 658 -43.49 7.03 15.11
C TYR A 658 -44.75 7.84 15.48
N LEU A 659 -44.61 8.88 16.31
CA LEU A 659 -45.71 9.78 16.67
C LEU A 659 -46.21 10.60 15.47
N GLU A 660 -45.30 11.06 14.61
CA GLU A 660 -45.65 11.74 13.35
C GLU A 660 -46.38 10.80 12.36
N LEU A 661 -45.93 9.55 12.22
CA LEU A 661 -46.62 8.53 11.40
C LEU A 661 -47.98 8.15 11.96
N LYS A 662 -48.13 8.04 13.29
CA LYS A 662 -49.41 7.76 13.94
C LYS A 662 -50.39 8.94 13.78
N ALA A 663 -49.90 10.17 13.81
CA ALA A 663 -50.71 11.36 13.55
C ALA A 663 -51.16 11.45 12.07
N LEU A 664 -50.34 10.97 11.13
CA LEU A 664 -50.69 10.90 9.71
C LEU A 664 -51.69 9.78 9.39
N LEU A 665 -51.57 8.63 10.06
CA LEU A 665 -52.50 7.51 9.90
C LEU A 665 -53.89 7.79 10.49
N ASN A 666 -53.98 8.62 11.53
CA ASN A 666 -55.27 9.05 12.10
C ASN A 666 -55.99 10.14 11.27
N LYS A 667 -55.37 10.67 10.21
CA LYS A 667 -55.93 11.79 9.44
C LYS A 667 -56.52 11.41 8.08
N ASN A 668 -56.36 10.16 7.63
CA ASN A 668 -56.84 9.69 6.34
C ASN A 668 -57.66 8.41 6.50
N ASP A 669 -58.97 8.49 6.28
CA ASP A 669 -59.84 7.34 6.03
C ASP A 669 -59.47 6.69 4.69
N ILE A 670 -58.72 5.58 4.70
CA ILE A 670 -58.49 4.74 3.52
C ILE A 670 -58.57 3.25 3.93
N PRO A 671 -59.25 2.39 3.13
CA PRO A 671 -59.82 1.13 3.60
C PRO A 671 -58.84 -0.05 3.58
N ASN A 672 -59.20 -1.05 4.38
CA ASN A 672 -58.58 -2.35 4.58
C ASN A 672 -57.95 -2.98 3.33
N PHE A 673 -56.67 -3.34 3.43
CA PHE A 673 -56.05 -4.38 2.60
C PHE A 673 -55.57 -5.55 3.46
N ILE A 674 -55.94 -6.73 2.99
CA ILE A 674 -55.77 -8.07 3.55
C ILE A 674 -54.29 -8.50 3.42
N PRO A 675 -53.69 -9.18 4.41
CA PRO A 675 -52.34 -9.70 4.29
C PRO A 675 -52.33 -11.06 3.56
N ILE A 676 -51.36 -11.25 2.66
CA ILE A 676 -51.00 -12.56 2.11
C ILE A 676 -49.77 -13.06 2.89
N GLN A 677 -49.83 -14.36 3.23
CA GLN A 677 -48.90 -15.14 4.06
C GLN A 677 -47.48 -15.22 3.52
#